data_AF-A0A1U7LR82-F1
#
_entry.id   AF-A0A1U7LR82-F1
#
_cell.length_a   1.000
_cell.length_b   1.000
_cell.length_c   1.000
_cell.angle_alpha   90.00
_cell.angle_beta   90.00
_cell.angle_gamma   90.00
#
_symmetry.space_group_name_H-M   'P 1'
#
loop_
_entity.id
_entity.type
_entity.pdbx_description
1 polymer ?
#
loop_
_entity_poly.entity_id
_entity_poly.type
_entity_poly.pdbx_seq_one_letter_code
_entity_poly.pdbx_strand_id
1 'polypeptide(L)'
;MQSQTPRNTPQTTSPPPLKAPTPTRSPSPPTQPPPATPSENPSSTLTPSSIPASQTPRAPTPPTAAPRSQRARPGDAAASPSLEASPESVPSAIKNAIETKFRSENLEGGSEEFTHMRYTAASHDPDEFTLKNGYSLRPQMYNRETELLIAITTYNEDKILMARTLHGVIQNIKDICNMQKSSFWNKGVPAWQKIVVCLIFDGIDPCDPGTLDLLATVGVFQDGVMKKKIDEKETVAHIFECIQKLIRPVEGDPNNIPPVQMMVVLKQKNSKKINSHRWLFNAVGRILNPEICLLIDAGTKPGNKSIFYLWQAFYNDKNLGGCCGEIHAMLSKGRKLLNPLVATQNFEYKISNILDKPLESSFGYVSVLPGAFSAYRYRAIQGRPLEQYFHGDHTLSSKLGKKGIEGMNIFKKNMFLAEDRILCFELVAKAGAQWKLSYIKASKAETDVPEGAAEFISQRRRWLNGSFAASVYSLLHFFRLWQSSHNIIRMFFFHIQCVYNIINIFFSWFNLANMWLTFSVVIDLTENQKPLFGSATNDINVVLKYLYLGFLILQFILALGNRPKGSKYTYYISFAVFGILNIYLIVCSFILVALAFSNFNIKTQNGTLSFLHNFFASNNGVILVALVATFGLYFIASFLYFDFWHMITSFPQYTVLASSYVNILNVYAFCNTHDVSWGTKGSDKVEALPSATSKPIADGKSAIVEEADKPQEDIDSQFEVIVKRTLEPYKPPPEDDKPSVEDDYKAFRTQLITSWIFTNCLLVVIMTSANFDNQVYFFYHPLLTLLVWS
;
A
#
# COMPACT_ATOMS: atom_id res chain seq x y z
N MET A 1 -22.76 -5.46 65.12
CA MET A 1 -24.03 -5.22 65.83
C MET A 1 -24.60 -3.94 65.24
N GLN A 2 -25.73 -3.84 64.56
CA GLN A 2 -26.97 -4.62 64.41
C GLN A 2 -27.32 -4.65 62.88
N SER A 3 -27.51 -5.79 62.21
CA SER A 3 -28.78 -6.53 61.99
C SER A 3 -29.98 -5.62 61.67
N GLN A 4 -30.71 -5.75 60.55
CA GLN A 4 -31.55 -6.91 60.21
C GLN A 4 -31.97 -6.94 58.72
N THR A 5 -31.87 -8.12 58.10
CA THR A 5 -32.71 -8.66 56.99
C THR A 5 -34.05 -9.18 57.61
N PRO A 6 -35.05 -9.85 56.93
CA PRO A 6 -35.10 -10.43 55.56
C PRO A 6 -36.51 -10.45 54.84
N ARG A 7 -36.49 -11.05 53.62
CA ARG A 7 -37.52 -11.91 52.95
C ARG A 7 -38.89 -11.34 52.54
N ASN A 8 -39.22 -11.50 51.25
CA ASN A 8 -40.25 -12.47 50.80
C ASN A 8 -40.31 -12.63 49.26
N THR A 9 -40.21 -13.87 48.80
CA THR A 9 -40.76 -14.40 47.54
C THR A 9 -41.77 -15.48 47.96
N PRO A 10 -42.91 -15.68 47.27
CA PRO A 10 -42.91 -16.66 46.17
C PRO A 10 -43.90 -16.42 45.01
N GLN A 11 -43.57 -17.03 43.86
CA GLN A 11 -44.38 -17.69 42.83
C GLN A 11 -45.83 -17.22 42.53
N THR A 12 -46.17 -17.03 41.23
CA THR A 12 -47.06 -17.95 40.45
C THR A 12 -47.33 -17.45 39.01
N THR A 13 -47.03 -18.35 38.06
CA THR A 13 -47.77 -18.74 36.82
C THR A 13 -48.24 -17.74 35.76
N SER A 14 -47.82 -18.06 34.53
CA SER A 14 -48.23 -17.59 33.20
C SER A 14 -49.58 -18.14 32.69
N PRO A 15 -50.21 -17.47 31.70
CA PRO A 15 -51.12 -18.07 30.71
C PRO A 15 -50.66 -17.87 29.23
N PRO A 16 -51.29 -18.56 28.24
CA PRO A 16 -50.62 -19.19 27.06
C PRO A 16 -50.81 -18.47 25.71
N PRO A 17 -50.25 -19.00 24.59
CA PRO A 17 -50.33 -18.39 23.25
C PRO A 17 -51.57 -18.83 22.45
N LEU A 18 -52.07 -17.93 21.59
CA LEU A 18 -53.24 -18.16 20.72
C LEU A 18 -52.84 -18.55 19.28
N LYS A 19 -53.55 -19.55 18.76
CA LYS A 19 -53.44 -20.18 17.42
C LYS A 19 -54.21 -19.42 16.32
N ALA A 20 -53.82 -19.74 15.08
CA ALA A 20 -54.33 -19.31 13.77
C ALA A 20 -55.80 -19.67 13.44
N PRO A 21 -56.28 -19.24 12.25
CA PRO A 21 -57.24 -20.02 11.45
C PRO A 21 -56.74 -20.31 10.02
N THR A 22 -57.09 -21.49 9.51
CA THR A 22 -57.10 -21.92 8.08
C THR A 22 -58.54 -21.85 7.56
N PRO A 23 -58.82 -21.87 6.23
CA PRO A 23 -59.28 -23.16 5.65
C PRO A 23 -58.96 -23.45 4.16
N THR A 24 -58.96 -24.77 3.85
CA THR A 24 -59.36 -25.53 2.61
C THR A 24 -58.50 -25.48 1.32
N ARG A 25 -57.81 -26.57 0.89
CA ARG A 25 -58.18 -27.79 0.09
C ARG A 25 -58.88 -27.46 -1.25
N SER A 26 -58.60 -28.00 -2.45
CA SER A 26 -57.84 -29.13 -3.08
C SER A 26 -58.08 -29.04 -4.63
N PRO A 27 -57.73 -29.97 -5.57
CA PRO A 27 -56.83 -31.14 -5.57
C PRO A 27 -55.82 -31.18 -6.76
N SER A 28 -54.86 -32.11 -6.70
CA SER A 28 -54.14 -32.68 -7.88
C SER A 28 -54.88 -33.95 -8.37
N PRO A 29 -54.75 -34.36 -9.64
CA PRO A 29 -54.23 -35.72 -9.95
C PRO A 29 -53.56 -35.83 -11.36
N PRO A 30 -53.13 -37.02 -11.85
CA PRO A 30 -52.29 -38.06 -11.24
C PRO A 30 -51.15 -38.57 -12.18
N THR A 31 -50.26 -39.38 -11.61
CA THR A 31 -49.25 -40.26 -12.25
C THR A 31 -49.85 -41.58 -12.74
N GLN A 32 -49.39 -42.18 -13.87
CA GLN A 32 -49.04 -43.63 -14.09
C GLN A 32 -48.81 -44.07 -15.58
N PRO A 33 -48.25 -45.29 -15.90
CA PRO A 33 -47.11 -45.49 -16.83
C PRO A 33 -47.38 -46.39 -18.10
N PRO A 34 -46.42 -47.21 -18.65
CA PRO A 34 -46.04 -47.31 -20.07
C PRO A 34 -46.81 -48.39 -20.90
N PRO A 35 -46.51 -48.60 -22.21
CA PRO A 35 -45.80 -49.86 -22.58
C PRO A 35 -44.97 -49.88 -23.89
N ALA A 36 -44.15 -50.94 -23.98
CA ALA A 36 -43.77 -51.76 -25.16
C ALA A 36 -42.59 -51.38 -26.10
N THR A 37 -41.53 -52.19 -25.97
CA THR A 37 -40.52 -52.67 -26.95
C THR A 37 -41.17 -53.37 -28.17
N PRO A 38 -40.50 -53.62 -29.34
CA PRO A 38 -39.26 -54.43 -29.42
C PRO A 38 -38.22 -54.16 -30.54
N SER A 39 -37.04 -54.78 -30.33
CA SER A 39 -36.07 -55.36 -31.29
C SER A 39 -35.43 -54.45 -32.36
N GLU A 40 -34.11 -54.44 -32.61
CA GLU A 40 -33.18 -55.54 -32.82
C GLU A 40 -31.71 -55.13 -32.51
N ASN A 41 -30.92 -56.08 -32.02
CA ASN A 41 -29.44 -56.17 -32.11
C ASN A 41 -29.08 -56.87 -33.46
N PRO A 42 -27.81 -57.05 -33.94
CA PRO A 42 -26.53 -56.98 -33.20
C PRO A 42 -25.29 -56.45 -33.98
N SER A 43 -24.14 -56.36 -33.25
CA SER A 43 -22.76 -56.67 -33.70
C SER A 43 -22.07 -55.66 -34.66
N SER A 44 -20.75 -55.42 -34.69
CA SER A 44 -19.58 -56.18 -34.26
C SER A 44 -18.30 -55.29 -34.29
N THR A 45 -17.41 -55.44 -33.30
CA THR A 45 -15.93 -55.51 -33.34
C THR A 45 -15.00 -54.47 -34.04
N LEU A 46 -13.88 -54.21 -33.34
CA LEU A 46 -12.50 -53.91 -33.77
C LEU A 46 -12.01 -52.43 -33.76
N THR A 47 -11.12 -52.16 -32.80
CA THR A 47 -10.01 -51.18 -32.79
C THR A 47 -8.92 -51.54 -33.82
N PRO A 48 -7.82 -50.77 -34.01
CA PRO A 48 -7.59 -49.30 -33.97
C PRO A 48 -6.78 -48.79 -35.21
N SER A 49 -6.71 -47.47 -35.46
CA SER A 49 -5.47 -46.72 -35.86
C SER A 49 -5.71 -45.34 -36.51
N SER A 50 -4.79 -44.41 -36.19
CA SER A 50 -4.30 -43.23 -36.93
C SER A 50 -5.21 -42.03 -37.30
N ILE A 51 -4.77 -40.87 -36.79
CA ILE A 51 -4.94 -39.44 -37.20
C ILE A 51 -4.59 -39.27 -38.71
N PRO A 52 -5.14 -38.34 -39.57
CA PRO A 52 -5.38 -36.89 -39.35
C PRO A 52 -6.57 -36.17 -40.08
N ALA A 53 -6.80 -34.91 -39.63
CA ALA A 53 -7.27 -33.70 -40.34
C ALA A 53 -8.70 -33.52 -40.92
N SER A 54 -9.33 -32.44 -40.42
CA SER A 54 -10.27 -31.49 -41.05
C SER A 54 -11.62 -31.95 -41.64
N GLN A 55 -12.73 -31.50 -41.04
CA GLN A 55 -13.71 -30.56 -41.61
C GLN A 55 -14.90 -30.33 -40.63
N THR A 56 -15.26 -29.06 -40.47
CA THR A 56 -16.54 -28.43 -40.07
C THR A 56 -17.68 -29.25 -39.41
N PRO A 57 -18.38 -28.63 -38.43
CA PRO A 57 -19.83 -28.78 -38.34
C PRO A 57 -20.59 -27.44 -38.32
N ARG A 58 -21.53 -27.37 -39.27
CA ARG A 58 -22.90 -26.81 -39.24
C ARG A 58 -23.25 -25.68 -38.25
N ALA A 59 -23.80 -24.62 -38.85
CA ALA A 59 -24.40 -23.45 -38.21
C ALA A 59 -25.59 -23.76 -37.28
N PRO A 60 -25.74 -23.00 -36.17
CA PRO A 60 -27.01 -22.82 -35.47
C PRO A 60 -27.78 -21.59 -35.97
N THR A 61 -29.11 -21.73 -36.00
CA THR A 61 -30.16 -20.75 -36.29
C THR A 61 -30.08 -19.45 -35.47
N PRO A 62 -30.53 -18.30 -36.00
CA PRO A 62 -30.35 -17.00 -35.36
C PRO A 62 -31.42 -16.70 -34.30
N PRO A 63 -31.06 -16.04 -33.18
CA PRO A 63 -32.02 -15.49 -32.24
C PRO A 63 -32.59 -14.14 -32.73
N THR A 64 -33.83 -13.93 -32.33
CA THR A 64 -34.78 -12.86 -32.60
C THR A 64 -34.24 -11.43 -32.41
N ALA A 65 -34.69 -10.56 -33.32
CA ALA A 65 -34.47 -9.12 -33.50
C ALA A 65 -34.16 -8.26 -32.24
N ALA A 66 -33.00 -7.58 -32.29
CA ALA A 66 -32.70 -6.35 -31.56
C ALA A 66 -33.05 -5.11 -32.42
N PRO A 67 -33.34 -3.94 -31.83
CA PRO A 67 -33.84 -2.79 -32.59
C PRO A 67 -32.75 -2.22 -33.51
N ARG A 68 -33.10 -2.00 -34.78
CA ARG A 68 -32.28 -1.33 -35.80
C ARG A 68 -31.77 0.02 -35.29
N SER A 69 -30.45 0.14 -35.12
CA SER A 69 -29.74 1.42 -35.09
C SER A 69 -29.98 2.15 -36.41
N GLN A 70 -30.72 3.27 -36.35
CA GLN A 70 -30.79 4.21 -37.46
C GLN A 70 -29.44 4.92 -37.60
N ARG A 71 -28.88 4.83 -38.80
CA ARG A 71 -27.71 5.57 -39.24
C ARG A 71 -28.10 7.06 -39.32
N ALA A 72 -27.60 7.89 -38.42
CA ALA A 72 -27.83 9.33 -38.46
C ALA A 72 -27.20 9.92 -39.74
N ARG A 73 -27.97 10.72 -40.47
CA ARG A 73 -27.48 11.55 -41.58
C ARG A 73 -26.70 12.73 -40.99
N PRO A 74 -25.65 13.24 -41.66
CA PRO A 74 -24.95 14.43 -41.23
C PRO A 74 -25.82 15.65 -41.55
N GLY A 75 -26.30 16.33 -40.53
CA GLY A 75 -27.11 17.53 -40.63
C GLY A 75 -27.76 17.83 -39.28
N ASP A 76 -27.30 18.91 -38.65
CA ASP A 76 -27.90 19.58 -37.49
C ASP A 76 -27.88 18.81 -36.17
N ALA A 77 -26.68 18.53 -35.67
CA ALA A 77 -26.46 18.47 -34.21
C ALA A 77 -26.05 19.88 -33.76
N ALA A 78 -26.93 20.57 -33.03
CA ALA A 78 -26.58 21.78 -32.33
C ALA A 78 -25.37 21.51 -31.42
N ALA A 79 -24.26 22.17 -31.72
CA ALA A 79 -23.02 22.07 -30.95
C ALA A 79 -23.30 22.44 -29.49
N SER A 80 -23.21 21.45 -28.61
CA SER A 80 -22.92 21.74 -27.20
C SER A 80 -21.49 22.30 -27.17
N PRO A 81 -21.22 23.45 -26.54
CA PRO A 81 -19.86 23.98 -26.48
C PRO A 81 -19.00 22.94 -25.77
N SER A 82 -18.07 22.36 -26.53
CA SER A 82 -17.13 21.35 -26.06
C SER A 82 -16.25 21.99 -24.97
N LEU A 83 -15.99 21.25 -23.89
CA LEU A 83 -14.89 21.47 -22.95
C LEU A 83 -13.55 21.23 -23.67
N GLU A 84 -13.31 22.01 -24.72
CA GLU A 84 -12.39 21.69 -25.79
C GLU A 84 -10.95 21.96 -25.37
N ALA A 85 -10.10 20.99 -25.66
CA ALA A 85 -8.70 21.06 -25.32
C ALA A 85 -7.97 21.96 -26.31
N SER A 86 -7.21 22.95 -25.84
CA SER A 86 -6.45 23.84 -26.74
C SER A 86 -5.12 23.19 -27.16
N PRO A 87 -4.79 23.20 -28.46
CA PRO A 87 -3.45 22.89 -28.92
C PRO A 87 -2.54 24.09 -28.66
N GLU A 88 -1.51 23.91 -27.84
CA GLU A 88 -0.50 24.91 -27.54
C GLU A 88 0.83 24.53 -28.21
N SER A 89 1.49 25.47 -28.89
CA SER A 89 2.76 25.20 -29.55
C SER A 89 3.87 24.89 -28.53
N VAL A 90 4.61 23.80 -28.72
CA VAL A 90 5.75 23.49 -27.83
C VAL A 90 6.95 24.43 -28.10
N PRO A 91 7.78 24.73 -27.09
CA PRO A 91 8.98 25.56 -27.28
C PRO A 91 9.90 25.06 -28.39
N SER A 92 10.56 25.98 -29.09
CA SER A 92 11.41 25.71 -30.27
C SER A 92 12.50 24.66 -30.00
N ALA A 93 13.06 24.64 -28.79
CA ALA A 93 14.06 23.66 -28.38
C ALA A 93 13.52 22.22 -28.40
N ILE A 94 12.27 22.02 -28.01
CA ILE A 94 11.59 20.71 -28.02
C ILE A 94 11.24 20.31 -29.43
N LYS A 95 10.70 21.26 -30.24
CA LYS A 95 10.49 21.04 -31.68
C LYS A 95 11.79 20.61 -32.37
N ASN A 96 12.91 21.20 -31.96
CA ASN A 96 14.26 20.91 -32.47
C ASN A 96 14.85 19.56 -31.99
N ALA A 97 14.26 18.90 -30.99
CA ALA A 97 14.65 17.57 -30.51
C ALA A 97 13.95 16.39 -31.23
N ILE A 98 13.04 16.65 -32.17
CA ILE A 98 12.34 15.62 -32.96
C ILE A 98 13.22 15.13 -34.14
N GLU A 99 13.26 13.82 -34.43
CA GLU A 99 13.99 13.31 -35.62
C GLU A 99 13.32 13.79 -36.91
N THR A 100 14.13 14.04 -37.94
CA THR A 100 13.66 14.50 -39.26
C THR A 100 12.58 13.57 -39.85
N LYS A 101 12.68 12.26 -39.63
CA LYS A 101 11.68 11.27 -40.09
C LYS A 101 10.27 11.43 -39.48
N PHE A 102 10.17 12.13 -38.35
CA PHE A 102 8.89 12.49 -37.72
C PHE A 102 8.50 13.95 -37.95
N ARG A 103 9.33 14.72 -38.69
CA ARG A 103 9.05 16.11 -39.10
C ARG A 103 8.58 16.22 -40.54
N SER A 104 8.99 15.29 -41.41
CA SER A 104 8.74 15.35 -42.84
C SER A 104 7.26 15.22 -43.18
N GLU A 105 6.79 16.11 -44.05
CA GLU A 105 5.45 16.21 -44.68
C GLU A 105 4.98 14.95 -45.44
N ASN A 106 5.70 13.83 -45.34
CA ASN A 106 5.40 12.55 -45.99
C ASN A 106 4.56 11.58 -45.13
N LEU A 107 4.14 11.99 -43.93
CA LEU A 107 3.00 11.38 -43.24
C LEU A 107 1.76 12.13 -43.73
N GLU A 108 0.89 11.48 -44.51
CA GLU A 108 -0.40 12.04 -44.93
C GLU A 108 -1.14 12.64 -43.72
N GLY A 109 -1.14 13.98 -43.64
CA GLY A 109 -1.60 14.74 -42.47
C GLY A 109 -0.49 14.93 -41.43
N GLY A 110 0.28 16.02 -41.53
CA GLY A 110 1.29 16.40 -40.55
C GLY A 110 0.71 16.41 -39.14
N SER A 111 1.01 15.39 -38.34
CA SER A 111 0.38 15.19 -37.05
C SER A 111 0.88 16.25 -36.07
N GLU A 112 -0.01 17.12 -35.61
CA GLU A 112 0.26 18.09 -34.52
C GLU A 112 0.74 17.43 -33.22
N GLU A 113 0.69 16.10 -33.12
CA GLU A 113 1.01 15.32 -31.93
C GLU A 113 2.43 15.52 -31.37
N PHE A 114 3.40 15.84 -32.25
CA PHE A 114 4.79 16.09 -31.87
C PHE A 114 5.12 17.59 -31.73
N THR A 115 4.23 18.48 -32.19
CA THR A 115 4.47 19.92 -32.23
C THR A 115 3.59 20.70 -31.26
N HIS A 116 2.48 20.13 -30.80
CA HIS A 116 1.54 20.76 -29.90
C HIS A 116 1.31 19.92 -28.64
N MET A 117 1.31 20.62 -27.50
CA MET A 117 0.82 20.10 -26.23
C MET A 117 -0.70 20.33 -26.20
N ARG A 118 -1.44 19.34 -25.72
CA ARG A 118 -2.90 19.45 -25.54
C ARG A 118 -3.20 19.72 -24.08
N TYR A 119 -3.93 20.78 -23.80
CA TYR A 119 -4.37 21.13 -22.45
C TYR A 119 -5.89 20.89 -22.29
N THR A 120 -6.30 20.19 -21.24
CA THR A 120 -7.70 19.98 -20.86
C THR A 120 -7.90 20.38 -19.41
N ALA A 121 -8.85 21.28 -19.11
CA ALA A 121 -9.25 21.53 -17.73
C ALA A 121 -10.48 20.68 -17.38
N ALA A 122 -10.34 19.83 -16.38
CA ALA A 122 -11.40 18.97 -15.88
C ALA A 122 -12.13 19.71 -14.74
N SER A 123 -13.43 19.92 -14.90
CA SER A 123 -14.32 20.55 -13.90
C SER A 123 -15.20 19.54 -13.16
N HIS A 124 -15.16 18.27 -13.56
CA HIS A 124 -15.95 17.18 -12.98
C HIS A 124 -15.08 16.23 -12.13
N ASP A 125 -15.74 15.51 -11.21
CA ASP A 125 -15.11 14.46 -10.41
C ASP A 125 -14.39 13.42 -11.30
N PRO A 126 -13.29 12.79 -10.86
CA PRO A 126 -12.67 11.66 -11.57
C PRO A 126 -13.66 10.61 -12.09
N ASP A 127 -14.70 10.31 -11.33
CA ASP A 127 -15.71 9.31 -11.71
C ASP A 127 -16.61 9.77 -12.86
N GLU A 128 -16.65 11.08 -13.14
CA GLU A 128 -17.42 11.73 -14.19
C GLU A 128 -16.54 12.14 -15.39
N PHE A 129 -15.22 11.92 -15.33
CA PHE A 129 -14.32 12.13 -16.46
C PHE A 129 -14.54 11.06 -17.53
N THR A 130 -15.50 11.30 -18.41
CA THR A 130 -15.98 10.33 -19.41
C THR A 130 -16.19 11.00 -20.77
N LEU A 131 -16.18 10.18 -21.83
CA LEU A 131 -16.49 10.62 -23.21
C LEU A 131 -17.87 11.29 -23.31
N LYS A 132 -18.84 10.83 -22.51
CA LYS A 132 -20.20 11.42 -22.46
C LYS A 132 -20.21 12.85 -21.95
N ASN A 133 -19.31 13.17 -21.03
CA ASN A 133 -19.15 14.51 -20.46
C ASN A 133 -18.13 15.36 -21.26
N GLY A 134 -17.81 14.96 -22.50
CA GLY A 134 -16.93 15.69 -23.41
C GLY A 134 -15.43 15.47 -23.18
N TYR A 135 -15.04 14.61 -22.23
CA TYR A 135 -13.63 14.35 -21.95
C TYR A 135 -13.10 13.18 -22.78
N SER A 136 -12.01 13.43 -23.52
CA SER A 136 -11.29 12.41 -24.27
C SER A 136 -9.78 12.63 -24.11
N LEU A 137 -8.99 11.58 -24.37
CA LEU A 137 -7.54 11.56 -24.22
C LEU A 137 -6.89 11.27 -25.58
N ARG A 138 -5.72 11.87 -25.82
CA ARG A 138 -5.02 11.81 -27.11
C ARG A 138 -4.81 10.37 -27.62
N PRO A 139 -4.39 9.37 -26.82
CA PRO A 139 -4.24 8.01 -27.32
C PRO A 139 -5.56 7.43 -27.85
N GLN A 140 -6.68 7.69 -27.17
CA GLN A 140 -8.01 7.27 -27.59
C GLN A 140 -8.46 7.98 -28.88
N MET A 141 -8.16 9.29 -29.02
CA MET A 141 -8.45 10.06 -30.24
C MET A 141 -7.71 9.51 -31.47
N TYR A 142 -6.47 9.05 -31.29
CA TYR A 142 -5.69 8.39 -32.33
C TYR A 142 -5.98 6.88 -32.45
N ASN A 143 -7.00 6.36 -31.77
CA ASN A 143 -7.39 4.96 -31.79
C ASN A 143 -6.22 4.01 -31.43
N ARG A 144 -5.39 4.40 -30.46
CA ARG A 144 -4.25 3.63 -29.96
C ARG A 144 -4.66 2.75 -28.78
N GLU A 145 -4.36 1.47 -28.88
CA GLU A 145 -4.50 0.55 -27.75
C GLU A 145 -3.38 0.78 -26.73
N THR A 146 -3.75 0.97 -25.46
CA THR A 146 -2.78 1.11 -24.38
C THR A 146 -2.51 -0.25 -23.75
N GLU A 147 -1.31 -0.78 -23.89
CA GLU A 147 -0.91 -2.01 -23.19
C GLU A 147 -0.50 -1.69 -21.75
N LEU A 148 0.31 -0.63 -21.60
CA LEU A 148 0.93 -0.27 -20.31
C LEU A 148 0.66 1.20 -19.98
N LEU A 149 -0.08 1.41 -18.88
CA LEU A 149 -0.28 2.72 -18.27
C LEU A 149 0.63 2.84 -17.04
N ILE A 150 1.70 3.62 -17.15
CA ILE A 150 2.66 3.87 -16.07
C ILE A 150 2.25 5.13 -15.33
N ALA A 151 1.80 5.00 -14.09
CA ALA A 151 1.44 6.10 -13.22
C ALA A 151 2.60 6.48 -12.29
N ILE A 152 2.95 7.77 -12.26
CA ILE A 152 3.90 8.34 -11.30
C ILE A 152 3.13 9.29 -10.39
N THR A 153 2.90 8.90 -9.13
CA THR A 153 2.22 9.76 -8.16
C THR A 153 3.22 10.61 -7.39
N THR A 154 2.90 11.90 -7.26
CA THR A 154 3.75 12.88 -6.58
C THR A 154 2.92 13.83 -5.74
N TYR A 155 3.46 14.24 -4.59
CA TYR A 155 2.90 15.22 -3.68
C TYR A 155 3.79 16.47 -3.63
N ASN A 156 4.99 16.33 -3.07
CA ASN A 156 5.94 17.44 -2.87
C ASN A 156 7.40 17.02 -3.07
N GLU A 157 7.62 15.93 -3.80
CA GLU A 157 8.95 15.48 -4.18
C GLU A 157 9.66 16.54 -5.02
N ASP A 158 10.94 16.74 -4.74
CA ASP A 158 11.75 17.72 -5.45
C ASP A 158 12.09 17.29 -6.89
N LYS A 159 12.60 18.25 -7.66
CA LYS A 159 13.03 18.03 -9.05
C LYS A 159 14.06 16.91 -9.24
N ILE A 160 14.91 16.63 -8.25
CA ILE A 160 15.93 15.57 -8.33
C ILE A 160 15.25 14.20 -8.23
N LEU A 161 14.35 14.04 -7.25
CA LEU A 161 13.55 12.83 -7.06
C LEU A 161 12.68 12.56 -8.30
N MET A 162 12.02 13.58 -8.83
CA MET A 162 11.22 13.47 -10.06
C MET A 162 12.09 13.11 -11.27
N ALA A 163 13.18 13.84 -11.53
CA ALA A 163 14.08 13.57 -12.65
C ALA A 163 14.65 12.15 -12.59
N ARG A 164 15.03 11.67 -11.40
CA ARG A 164 15.53 10.31 -11.18
C ARG A 164 14.51 9.25 -11.55
N THR A 165 13.27 9.43 -11.09
CA THR A 165 12.14 8.53 -11.36
C THR A 165 11.85 8.48 -12.85
N LEU A 166 11.66 9.66 -13.46
CA LEU A 166 11.33 9.80 -14.88
C LEU A 166 12.44 9.24 -15.77
N HIS A 167 13.71 9.50 -15.44
CA HIS A 167 14.84 8.92 -16.15
C HIS A 167 14.81 7.38 -16.12
N GLY A 168 14.56 6.76 -14.96
CA GLY A 168 14.46 5.31 -14.84
C GLY A 168 13.31 4.72 -15.67
N VAL A 169 12.15 5.37 -15.67
CA VAL A 169 11.00 4.98 -16.51
C VAL A 169 11.34 5.07 -18.01
N ILE A 170 11.95 6.17 -18.44
CA ILE A 170 12.27 6.39 -19.85
C ILE A 170 13.35 5.41 -20.34
N GLN A 171 14.35 5.07 -19.51
CA GLN A 171 15.32 4.01 -19.86
C GLN A 171 14.64 2.65 -20.06
N ASN A 172 13.67 2.30 -19.21
CA ASN A 172 12.91 1.06 -19.38
C ASN A 172 12.07 1.06 -20.67
N ILE A 173 11.43 2.19 -21.01
CA ILE A 173 10.68 2.32 -22.27
C ILE A 173 11.62 2.18 -23.46
N LYS A 174 12.82 2.79 -23.41
CA LYS A 174 13.87 2.61 -24.41
C LYS A 174 14.25 1.14 -24.58
N ASP A 175 14.46 0.41 -23.49
CA ASP A 175 14.79 -1.02 -23.54
C ASP A 175 13.68 -1.85 -24.21
N ILE A 176 12.40 -1.53 -23.91
CA ILE A 176 11.24 -2.19 -24.52
C ILE A 176 11.16 -1.89 -26.03
N CYS A 177 11.29 -0.62 -26.42
CA CYS A 177 11.25 -0.20 -27.82
C CYS A 177 12.37 -0.82 -28.65
N ASN A 178 13.57 -0.94 -28.08
CA ASN A 178 14.75 -1.48 -28.75
C ASN A 178 14.80 -3.02 -28.77
N MET A 179 13.77 -3.73 -28.27
CA MET A 179 13.74 -5.19 -28.33
C MET A 179 13.59 -5.69 -29.76
N GLN A 180 14.67 -6.31 -30.27
CA GLN A 180 14.72 -6.93 -31.60
C GLN A 180 13.92 -8.24 -31.70
N LYS A 181 13.84 -9.00 -30.60
CA LYS A 181 13.17 -10.31 -30.54
C LYS A 181 11.91 -10.24 -29.66
N SER A 182 10.87 -9.56 -30.13
CA SER A 182 9.56 -9.54 -29.45
C SER A 182 8.44 -9.93 -30.42
N SER A 183 7.59 -10.86 -29.99
CA SER A 183 6.35 -11.21 -30.71
C SER A 183 5.26 -10.15 -30.55
N PHE A 184 5.45 -9.15 -29.68
CA PHE A 184 4.42 -8.18 -29.28
C PHE A 184 4.83 -6.71 -29.50
N TRP A 185 5.91 -6.24 -28.89
CA TRP A 185 6.17 -4.80 -28.72
C TRP A 185 6.33 -4.04 -30.03
N ASN A 186 6.97 -4.63 -31.04
CA ASN A 186 7.17 -4.01 -32.36
C ASN A 186 6.33 -4.66 -33.47
N LYS A 187 5.25 -5.35 -33.11
CA LYS A 187 4.33 -5.97 -34.08
C LYS A 187 3.15 -5.04 -34.36
N GLY A 188 2.96 -4.69 -35.64
CA GLY A 188 1.87 -3.83 -36.12
C GLY A 188 2.17 -2.34 -35.95
N VAL A 189 2.17 -1.87 -34.71
CA VAL A 189 2.47 -0.47 -34.35
C VAL A 189 3.77 -0.38 -33.52
N PRO A 190 4.47 0.77 -33.54
CA PRO A 190 5.65 0.98 -32.71
C PRO A 190 5.35 0.78 -31.22
N ALA A 191 6.28 0.16 -30.48
CA ALA A 191 6.11 -0.15 -29.05
C ALA A 191 5.70 1.04 -28.18
N TRP A 192 6.28 2.22 -28.44
CA TRP A 192 6.00 3.43 -27.66
C TRP A 192 4.54 3.87 -27.74
N GLN A 193 3.82 3.56 -28.83
CA GLN A 193 2.40 3.92 -28.96
C GLN A 193 1.49 3.10 -28.05
N LYS A 194 2.00 1.97 -27.53
CA LYS A 194 1.30 1.09 -26.59
C LYS A 194 1.56 1.46 -25.13
N ILE A 195 2.41 2.46 -24.85
CA ILE A 195 2.84 2.85 -23.50
C ILE A 195 2.46 4.30 -23.23
N VAL A 196 1.76 4.54 -22.13
CA VAL A 196 1.38 5.87 -21.66
C VAL A 196 1.99 6.11 -20.29
N VAL A 197 2.70 7.23 -20.12
CA VAL A 197 3.23 7.68 -18.82
C VAL A 197 2.35 8.80 -18.29
N CYS A 198 1.70 8.57 -17.15
CA CYS A 198 0.78 9.51 -16.50
C CYS A 198 1.37 9.97 -15.16
N LEU A 199 1.79 11.24 -15.08
CA LEU A 199 2.23 11.87 -13.85
C LEU A 199 1.02 12.49 -13.16
N ILE A 200 0.81 12.19 -11.88
CA ILE A 200 -0.36 12.68 -11.13
C ILE A 200 0.11 13.45 -9.90
N PHE A 201 -0.09 14.77 -9.93
CA PHE A 201 0.31 15.70 -8.88
C PHE A 201 -0.83 15.96 -7.92
N ASP A 202 -0.57 15.79 -6.63
CA ASP A 202 -1.55 15.91 -5.55
C ASP A 202 -1.72 17.32 -4.99
N GLY A 203 -2.15 18.23 -5.87
CA GLY A 203 -2.35 19.63 -5.56
C GLY A 203 -1.31 20.53 -6.23
N ILE A 204 -1.71 21.73 -6.63
CA ILE A 204 -0.81 22.77 -7.14
C ILE A 204 0.03 23.34 -5.99
N ASP A 205 -0.62 23.72 -4.89
CA ASP A 205 0.05 24.38 -3.74
C ASP A 205 1.20 23.58 -3.11
N PRO A 206 1.08 22.26 -2.85
CA PRO A 206 2.18 21.50 -2.25
C PRO A 206 3.27 21.09 -3.26
N CYS A 207 3.04 21.30 -4.56
CA CYS A 207 3.98 20.88 -5.60
C CYS A 207 5.28 21.69 -5.51
N ASP A 208 6.42 21.01 -5.60
CA ASP A 208 7.72 21.68 -5.71
C ASP A 208 7.79 22.49 -7.03
N PRO A 209 8.03 23.82 -6.97
CA PRO A 209 8.12 24.64 -8.18
C PRO A 209 9.22 24.16 -9.14
N GLY A 210 10.35 23.71 -8.59
CA GLY A 210 11.46 23.18 -9.39
C GLY A 210 11.09 21.93 -10.19
N THR A 211 10.09 21.18 -9.75
CA THR A 211 9.55 20.03 -10.48
C THR A 211 8.69 20.46 -11.65
N LEU A 212 7.89 21.54 -11.50
CA LEU A 212 7.14 22.12 -12.61
C LEU A 212 8.10 22.73 -13.66
N ASP A 213 9.17 23.40 -13.21
CA ASP A 213 10.23 23.91 -14.09
C ASP A 213 10.90 22.79 -14.91
N LEU A 214 11.16 21.65 -14.25
CA LEU A 214 11.68 20.45 -14.92
C LEU A 214 10.69 19.96 -15.99
N LEU A 215 9.41 19.85 -15.68
CA LEU A 215 8.40 19.40 -16.65
C LEU A 215 8.19 20.39 -17.80
N ALA A 216 8.32 21.69 -17.54
CA ALA A 216 8.28 22.73 -18.55
C ALA A 216 9.49 22.64 -19.50
N THR A 217 10.68 22.41 -18.95
CA THR A 217 11.90 22.18 -19.74
C THR A 217 11.76 20.95 -20.64
N VAL A 218 11.05 19.94 -20.15
CA VAL A 218 10.75 18.71 -20.89
C VAL A 218 9.50 18.87 -21.78
N GLY A 219 8.82 20.01 -21.80
CA GLY A 219 7.72 20.27 -22.74
C GLY A 219 6.40 19.58 -22.44
N VAL A 220 6.25 19.00 -21.26
CA VAL A 220 5.02 18.28 -20.84
C VAL A 220 4.10 19.19 -20.01
N PHE A 221 4.62 20.34 -19.58
CA PHE A 221 3.89 21.36 -18.83
C PHE A 221 4.19 22.73 -19.42
N GLN A 222 3.23 23.65 -19.37
CA GLN A 222 3.44 25.05 -19.72
C GLN A 222 2.70 25.94 -18.73
N ASP A 223 3.43 26.90 -18.18
CA ASP A 223 2.86 27.86 -17.25
C ASP A 223 1.94 28.86 -18.00
N GLY A 224 0.90 29.35 -17.31
CA GLY A 224 -0.05 30.34 -17.83
C GLY A 224 -1.22 29.81 -18.66
N VAL A 225 -1.25 28.51 -19.03
CA VAL A 225 -2.37 27.91 -19.79
C VAL A 225 -3.53 27.49 -18.87
N MET A 226 -3.26 27.33 -17.58
CA MET A 226 -4.22 26.84 -16.59
C MET A 226 -5.39 27.81 -16.37
N LYS A 227 -6.61 27.29 -16.48
CA LYS A 227 -7.86 28.03 -16.27
C LYS A 227 -8.50 27.64 -14.94
N LYS A 228 -8.71 28.61 -14.05
CA LYS A 228 -9.31 28.38 -12.72
C LYS A 228 -10.78 27.92 -12.79
N LYS A 229 -11.52 28.41 -13.78
CA LYS A 229 -12.92 28.04 -14.02
C LYS A 229 -13.17 27.78 -15.50
N ILE A 230 -14.07 26.85 -15.78
CA ILE A 230 -14.66 26.64 -17.12
C ILE A 230 -16.17 26.52 -16.92
N ASP A 231 -16.95 27.25 -17.71
CA ASP A 231 -18.42 27.27 -17.66
C ASP A 231 -18.94 27.48 -16.23
N GLU A 232 -18.36 28.47 -15.54
CA GLU A 232 -18.63 28.86 -14.14
C GLU A 232 -18.29 27.80 -13.07
N LYS A 233 -17.93 26.57 -13.47
CA LYS A 233 -17.45 25.51 -12.58
C LYS A 233 -15.97 25.65 -12.29
N GLU A 234 -15.58 25.36 -11.05
CA GLU A 234 -14.15 25.31 -10.68
C GLU A 234 -13.46 24.13 -11.36
N THR A 235 -12.26 24.38 -11.86
CA THR A 235 -11.40 23.31 -12.36
C THR A 235 -10.91 22.49 -11.17
N VAL A 236 -11.10 21.17 -11.23
CA VAL A 236 -10.64 20.23 -10.21
C VAL A 236 -9.28 19.61 -10.56
N ALA A 237 -8.94 19.52 -11.84
CA ALA A 237 -7.63 19.12 -12.32
C ALA A 237 -7.30 19.69 -13.70
N HIS A 238 -6.01 19.92 -13.94
CA HIS A 238 -5.42 20.37 -15.19
C HIS A 238 -4.69 19.20 -15.83
N ILE A 239 -5.04 18.86 -17.07
CA ILE A 239 -4.48 17.71 -17.79
C ILE A 239 -3.70 18.21 -18.99
N PHE A 240 -2.41 17.85 -19.05
CA PHE A 240 -1.52 18.18 -20.16
C PHE A 240 -1.10 16.89 -20.84
N GLU A 241 -1.15 16.85 -22.17
CA GLU A 241 -0.72 15.71 -22.98
C GLU A 241 0.32 16.15 -24.01
N CYS A 242 1.43 15.43 -24.07
CA CYS A 242 2.52 15.70 -25.01
C CYS A 242 3.21 14.39 -25.41
N ILE A 243 3.80 14.35 -26.61
CA ILE A 243 4.70 13.27 -27.01
C ILE A 243 6.11 13.82 -27.02
N GLN A 244 6.94 13.31 -26.12
CA GLN A 244 8.25 13.91 -25.86
C GLN A 244 9.43 13.08 -26.37
N LYS A 245 10.47 13.79 -26.82
CA LYS A 245 11.85 13.29 -26.93
C LYS A 245 12.79 14.24 -26.18
N LEU A 246 13.44 13.75 -25.11
CA LEU A 246 14.26 14.59 -24.23
C LEU A 246 15.65 14.95 -24.75
N ILE A 247 16.18 14.20 -25.73
CA ILE A 247 17.55 14.38 -26.23
C ILE A 247 17.47 14.51 -27.74
N ARG A 248 18.26 15.44 -28.30
CA ARG A 248 18.41 15.55 -29.76
C ARG A 248 18.97 14.23 -30.29
N PRO A 249 18.20 13.50 -31.10
CA PRO A 249 18.59 12.18 -31.57
C PRO A 249 19.70 12.31 -32.61
N VAL A 250 20.67 11.40 -32.56
CA VAL A 250 21.69 11.24 -33.59
C VAL A 250 21.20 10.16 -34.56
N GLU A 251 21.16 10.46 -35.85
CA GLU A 251 20.61 9.52 -36.84
C GLU A 251 21.34 8.17 -36.79
N GLY A 252 20.58 7.07 -36.67
CA GLY A 252 21.12 5.71 -36.56
C GLY A 252 21.67 5.31 -35.19
N ASP A 253 21.70 6.19 -34.18
CA ASP A 253 22.21 5.83 -32.84
C ASP A 253 21.18 5.01 -32.04
N PRO A 254 21.49 3.75 -31.65
CA PRO A 254 20.63 2.96 -30.77
C PRO A 254 20.44 3.59 -29.37
N ASN A 255 21.27 4.58 -29.00
CA ASN A 255 21.14 5.28 -27.74
C ASN A 255 20.04 6.35 -27.72
N ASN A 256 19.44 6.65 -28.88
CA ASN A 256 18.33 7.59 -28.97
C ASN A 256 17.19 7.18 -28.04
N ILE A 257 16.59 8.18 -27.40
CA ILE A 257 15.39 8.00 -26.58
C ILE A 257 14.18 7.91 -27.55
N PRO A 258 13.37 6.84 -27.48
CA PRO A 258 12.16 6.75 -28.30
C PRO A 258 11.16 7.85 -27.89
N PRO A 259 10.18 8.21 -28.77
CA PRO A 259 9.08 9.05 -28.34
C PRO A 259 8.36 8.43 -27.12
N VAL A 260 7.91 9.26 -26.20
CA VAL A 260 7.11 8.81 -25.04
C VAL A 260 5.81 9.59 -24.99
N GLN A 261 4.68 8.90 -24.97
CA GLN A 261 3.37 9.51 -24.74
C GLN A 261 3.25 9.85 -23.25
N MET A 262 3.30 11.14 -22.93
CA MET A 262 3.26 11.64 -21.56
C MET A 262 1.95 12.38 -21.30
N MET A 263 1.48 12.26 -20.06
CA MET A 263 0.32 12.95 -19.53
C MET A 263 0.64 13.46 -18.13
N VAL A 264 0.27 14.70 -17.83
CA VAL A 264 0.36 15.28 -16.48
C VAL A 264 -1.05 15.62 -16.03
N VAL A 265 -1.48 15.06 -14.91
CA VAL A 265 -2.72 15.38 -14.21
C VAL A 265 -2.34 16.16 -12.96
N LEU A 266 -2.53 17.48 -12.99
CA LEU A 266 -2.26 18.39 -11.89
C LEU A 266 -3.55 18.77 -11.19
N LYS A 267 -3.77 18.23 -9.99
CA LYS A 267 -5.00 18.49 -9.23
C LYS A 267 -4.99 19.90 -8.65
N GLN A 268 -6.14 20.57 -8.67
CA GLN A 268 -6.28 21.92 -8.11
C GLN A 268 -6.07 21.95 -6.60
N LYS A 269 -6.56 20.94 -5.87
CA LYS A 269 -6.49 20.82 -4.42
C LYS A 269 -5.79 19.52 -4.01
N ASN A 270 -5.02 19.57 -2.93
CA ASN A 270 -4.48 18.37 -2.28
C ASN A 270 -5.64 17.51 -1.76
N SER A 271 -5.79 16.32 -2.35
CA SER A 271 -6.87 15.37 -2.04
C SER A 271 -6.33 13.99 -1.64
N LYS A 272 -5.03 13.89 -1.36
CA LYS A 272 -4.30 12.67 -0.97
C LYS A 272 -4.11 11.64 -2.10
N LYS A 273 -3.21 10.69 -1.86
CA LYS A 273 -2.78 9.64 -2.78
C LYS A 273 -3.92 8.78 -3.33
N ILE A 274 -4.87 8.36 -2.49
CA ILE A 274 -6.01 7.52 -2.93
C ILE A 274 -6.84 8.23 -4.01
N ASN A 275 -7.02 9.55 -3.89
CA ASN A 275 -7.69 10.35 -4.91
C ASN A 275 -6.86 10.46 -6.20
N SER A 276 -5.53 10.55 -6.10
CA SER A 276 -4.65 10.47 -7.28
C SER A 276 -4.81 9.14 -8.01
N HIS A 277 -4.97 8.03 -7.28
CA HIS A 277 -5.30 6.74 -7.89
C HIS A 277 -6.72 6.70 -8.48
N ARG A 278 -7.66 7.50 -7.97
CA ARG A 278 -9.00 7.63 -8.58
C ARG A 278 -8.93 8.32 -9.93
N TRP A 279 -8.14 9.39 -10.05
CA TRP A 279 -7.79 9.98 -11.36
C TRP A 279 -7.14 8.95 -12.28
N LEU A 280 -6.23 8.13 -11.76
CA LEU A 280 -5.61 7.08 -12.56
C LEU A 280 -6.62 6.04 -13.07
N PHE A 281 -7.35 5.38 -12.18
CA PHE A 281 -8.14 4.20 -12.53
C PHE A 281 -9.52 4.52 -13.09
N ASN A 282 -10.20 5.54 -12.53
CA ASN A 282 -11.58 5.86 -12.90
C ASN A 282 -11.67 6.95 -13.98
N ALA A 283 -10.68 7.84 -14.10
CA ALA A 283 -10.64 8.82 -15.21
C ALA A 283 -9.76 8.31 -16.37
N VAL A 284 -8.44 8.25 -16.20
CA VAL A 284 -7.50 7.92 -17.28
C VAL A 284 -7.67 6.49 -17.77
N GLY A 285 -7.64 5.53 -16.83
CA GLY A 285 -7.77 4.10 -17.13
C GLY A 285 -9.12 3.74 -17.75
N ARG A 286 -10.19 4.47 -17.42
CA ARG A 286 -11.52 4.23 -18.02
C ARG A 286 -11.56 4.58 -19.49
N ILE A 287 -10.91 5.68 -19.88
CA ILE A 287 -10.87 6.11 -21.28
C ILE A 287 -9.87 5.28 -22.09
N LEU A 288 -8.69 5.01 -21.52
CA LEU A 288 -7.63 4.29 -22.23
C LEU A 288 -7.79 2.77 -22.21
N ASN A 289 -8.57 2.24 -21.26
CA ASN A 289 -8.79 0.81 -21.02
C ASN A 289 -7.48 -0.03 -21.13
N PRO A 290 -6.45 0.29 -20.33
CA PRO A 290 -5.15 -0.37 -20.47
C PRO A 290 -5.21 -1.84 -20.05
N GLU A 291 -4.32 -2.69 -20.57
CA GLU A 291 -4.22 -4.06 -20.03
C GLU A 291 -3.58 -4.05 -18.64
N ILE A 292 -2.50 -3.28 -18.46
CA ILE A 292 -1.72 -3.21 -17.22
C ILE A 292 -1.55 -1.74 -16.77
N CYS A 293 -1.85 -1.49 -15.50
CA CYS A 293 -1.56 -0.24 -14.80
C CYS A 293 -0.38 -0.46 -13.85
N LEU A 294 0.70 0.29 -14.01
CA LEU A 294 1.88 0.24 -13.16
C LEU A 294 1.93 1.49 -12.28
N LEU A 295 2.16 1.33 -10.98
CA LEU A 295 2.23 2.40 -9.98
C LEU A 295 3.68 2.61 -9.55
N ILE A 296 4.12 3.87 -9.61
CA ILE A 296 5.42 4.33 -9.15
C ILE A 296 5.23 5.55 -8.27
N ASP A 297 5.81 5.55 -7.07
CA ASP A 297 5.91 6.77 -6.27
C ASP A 297 7.09 7.61 -6.77
N ALA A 298 6.88 8.92 -6.91
CA ALA A 298 7.99 9.84 -7.19
C ALA A 298 9.09 9.68 -6.13
N GLY A 299 10.34 9.64 -6.59
CA GLY A 299 11.49 9.24 -5.79
C GLY A 299 11.87 7.77 -5.96
N THR A 300 11.00 6.89 -6.43
CA THR A 300 11.36 5.50 -6.72
C THR A 300 12.01 5.38 -8.09
N LYS A 301 13.21 4.79 -8.17
CA LYS A 301 13.93 4.60 -9.44
C LYS A 301 13.78 3.15 -9.92
N PRO A 302 13.04 2.90 -11.01
CA PRO A 302 13.03 1.57 -11.64
C PRO A 302 14.44 1.19 -12.13
N GLY A 303 14.85 -0.05 -11.84
CA GLY A 303 16.09 -0.64 -12.34
C GLY A 303 16.02 -0.98 -13.83
N ASN A 304 17.14 -1.45 -14.37
CA ASN A 304 17.25 -1.86 -15.78
C ASN A 304 16.24 -2.98 -16.12
N LYS A 305 15.46 -2.82 -17.18
CA LYS A 305 14.38 -3.73 -17.63
C LYS A 305 13.33 -4.12 -16.57
N SER A 306 13.30 -3.45 -15.43
CA SER A 306 12.39 -3.78 -14.32
C SER A 306 10.91 -3.69 -14.71
N ILE A 307 10.52 -2.67 -15.48
CA ILE A 307 9.14 -2.50 -15.97
C ILE A 307 8.80 -3.60 -16.97
N PHE A 308 9.75 -3.97 -17.85
CA PHE A 308 9.57 -5.07 -18.79
C PHE A 308 9.32 -6.39 -18.06
N TYR A 309 10.06 -6.70 -16.98
CA TYR A 309 9.86 -7.95 -16.24
C TYR A 309 8.48 -8.02 -15.55
N LEU A 310 7.95 -6.89 -15.06
CA LEU A 310 6.58 -6.84 -14.54
C LEU A 310 5.58 -7.13 -15.65
N TRP A 311 5.69 -6.43 -16.78
CA TRP A 311 4.84 -6.67 -17.95
C TRP A 311 4.90 -8.13 -18.43
N GLN A 312 6.11 -8.69 -18.52
CA GLN A 312 6.34 -10.06 -18.97
C GLN A 312 5.64 -11.09 -18.07
N ALA A 313 5.54 -10.83 -16.76
CA ALA A 313 4.80 -11.69 -15.84
C ALA A 313 3.30 -11.74 -16.19
N PHE A 314 2.68 -10.61 -16.51
CA PHE A 314 1.28 -10.55 -16.97
C PHE A 314 1.08 -11.16 -18.34
N TYR A 315 2.06 -10.99 -19.25
CA TYR A 315 2.00 -11.59 -20.57
C TYR A 315 2.00 -13.13 -20.50
N ASN A 316 2.80 -13.69 -19.58
CA ASN A 316 2.94 -15.14 -19.41
C ASN A 316 1.80 -15.78 -18.59
N ASP A 317 1.13 -15.02 -17.72
CA ASP A 317 0.06 -15.53 -16.86
C ASP A 317 -1.22 -14.69 -16.96
N LYS A 318 -2.22 -15.22 -17.68
CA LYS A 318 -3.53 -14.59 -17.89
C LYS A 318 -4.32 -14.40 -16.59
N ASN A 319 -4.04 -15.18 -15.55
CA ASN A 319 -4.70 -15.10 -14.24
C ASN A 319 -3.89 -14.28 -13.23
N LEU A 320 -2.77 -13.66 -13.63
CA LEU A 320 -2.08 -12.70 -12.80
C LEU A 320 -2.87 -11.39 -12.76
N GLY A 321 -3.40 -11.06 -11.58
CA GLY A 321 -4.16 -9.82 -11.36
C GLY A 321 -3.30 -8.67 -10.84
N GLY A 322 -2.18 -8.97 -10.19
CA GLY A 322 -1.21 -7.97 -9.73
C GLY A 322 0.15 -8.58 -9.43
N CYS A 323 1.21 -7.78 -9.54
CA CYS A 323 2.54 -8.17 -9.11
C CYS A 323 3.39 -6.98 -8.67
N CYS A 324 4.44 -7.24 -7.89
CA CYS A 324 5.43 -6.22 -7.53
C CYS A 324 6.85 -6.71 -7.76
N GLY A 325 7.78 -5.76 -7.89
CA GLY A 325 9.22 -6.03 -7.92
C GLY A 325 9.85 -5.97 -6.53
N GLU A 326 11.15 -6.25 -6.48
CA GLU A 326 12.02 -5.98 -5.34
C GLU A 326 12.20 -4.47 -5.16
N ILE A 327 11.73 -3.91 -4.05
CA ILE A 327 12.09 -2.56 -3.63
C ILE A 327 13.26 -2.68 -2.64
N HIS A 328 14.32 -1.93 -2.89
CA HIS A 328 15.47 -1.88 -1.98
C HIS A 328 15.89 -0.44 -1.71
N ALA A 329 16.59 -0.26 -0.58
CA ALA A 329 17.10 1.05 -0.19
C ALA A 329 18.15 1.53 -1.20
N MET A 330 18.13 2.82 -1.52
CA MET A 330 19.21 3.48 -2.25
C MET A 330 20.39 3.69 -1.28
N LEU A 331 21.53 3.05 -1.56
CA LEU A 331 22.66 3.00 -0.62
C LEU A 331 23.81 3.97 -0.91
N SER A 332 23.73 4.74 -2.01
CA SER A 332 24.80 5.64 -2.46
C SER A 332 26.19 4.99 -2.45
N LYS A 333 26.32 3.84 -3.15
CA LYS A 333 27.53 3.00 -3.16
C LYS A 333 27.95 2.50 -1.76
N GLY A 334 26.97 2.20 -0.91
CA GLY A 334 27.17 1.67 0.45
C GLY A 334 27.42 2.72 1.54
N ARG A 335 27.68 3.98 1.19
CA ARG A 335 27.96 5.04 2.18
C ARG A 335 26.84 5.25 3.20
N LYS A 336 25.57 5.10 2.77
CA LYS A 336 24.43 5.29 3.69
C LYS A 336 24.32 4.19 4.75
N LEU A 337 24.94 3.02 4.55
CA LEU A 337 24.94 1.93 5.55
C LEU A 337 25.74 2.25 6.82
N LEU A 338 26.54 3.32 6.81
CA LEU A 338 27.18 3.86 8.01
C LEU A 338 26.16 4.38 9.02
N ASN A 339 24.97 4.77 8.57
CA ASN A 339 23.86 5.09 9.44
C ASN A 339 23.14 3.78 9.85
N PRO A 340 23.16 3.40 11.15
CA PRO A 340 22.55 2.14 11.61
C PRO A 340 21.04 2.05 11.32
N LEU A 341 20.33 3.18 11.27
CA LEU A 341 18.91 3.21 10.91
C LEU A 341 18.71 2.77 9.46
N VAL A 342 19.56 3.26 8.54
CA VAL A 342 19.49 2.89 7.12
C VAL A 342 19.89 1.43 6.92
N ALA A 343 20.97 0.99 7.58
CA ALA A 343 21.42 -0.40 7.49
C ALA A 343 20.34 -1.38 7.98
N THR A 344 19.72 -1.11 9.13
CA THR A 344 18.65 -1.95 9.69
C THR A 344 17.45 -2.03 8.75
N GLN A 345 17.02 -0.89 8.18
CA GLN A 345 15.94 -0.88 7.19
C GLN A 345 16.32 -1.69 5.95
N ASN A 346 17.53 -1.52 5.41
CA ASN A 346 18.00 -2.28 4.26
C ASN A 346 17.97 -3.81 4.51
N PHE A 347 18.35 -4.25 5.72
CA PHE A 347 18.25 -5.66 6.11
C PHE A 347 16.81 -6.17 6.07
N GLU A 348 15.87 -5.44 6.68
CA GLU A 348 14.46 -5.83 6.73
C GLU A 348 13.84 -5.92 5.32
N TYR A 349 14.10 -4.92 4.47
CA TYR A 349 13.66 -4.97 3.07
C TYR A 349 14.18 -6.22 2.36
N LYS A 350 15.45 -6.59 2.59
CA LYS A 350 16.06 -7.77 1.98
C LYS A 350 15.43 -9.06 2.48
N ILE A 351 15.31 -9.23 3.79
CA ILE A 351 14.73 -10.45 4.37
C ILE A 351 13.27 -10.63 3.93
N SER A 352 12.45 -9.57 3.93
CA SER A 352 11.06 -9.70 3.47
C SER A 352 10.97 -10.11 1.99
N ASN A 353 11.90 -9.63 1.15
CA ASN A 353 11.98 -10.02 -0.26
C ASN A 353 12.58 -11.42 -0.51
N ILE A 354 13.22 -12.02 0.49
CA ILE A 354 13.84 -13.36 0.44
C ILE A 354 12.93 -14.43 1.03
N LEU A 355 12.20 -14.10 2.10
CA LEU A 355 11.35 -15.02 2.85
C LEU A 355 9.86 -14.80 2.54
N ASP A 356 9.30 -13.68 2.99
CA ASP A 356 7.86 -13.45 2.97
C ASP A 356 7.32 -13.40 1.54
N LYS A 357 7.90 -12.53 0.70
CA LYS A 357 7.39 -12.30 -0.66
C LYS A 357 7.44 -13.55 -1.53
N PRO A 358 8.54 -14.33 -1.56
CA PRO A 358 8.57 -15.58 -2.32
C PRO A 358 7.59 -16.62 -1.77
N LEU A 359 7.47 -16.75 -0.44
CA LEU A 359 6.52 -17.67 0.20
C LEU A 359 5.09 -17.32 -0.20
N GLU A 360 4.66 -16.08 0.03
CA GLU A 360 3.33 -15.61 -0.32
C GLU A 360 3.04 -15.69 -1.83
N SER A 361 4.05 -15.39 -2.66
CA SER A 361 3.95 -15.50 -4.11
C SER A 361 3.76 -16.95 -4.57
N SER A 362 4.36 -17.92 -3.89
CA SER A 362 4.16 -19.35 -4.18
C SER A 362 2.69 -19.76 -3.93
N PHE A 363 2.08 -19.22 -2.88
CA PHE A 363 0.68 -19.40 -2.57
C PHE A 363 -0.25 -18.61 -3.50
N GLY A 364 0.26 -17.62 -4.23
CA GLY A 364 -0.51 -16.82 -5.18
C GLY A 364 -1.30 -15.69 -4.53
N TYR A 365 -0.99 -15.37 -3.27
CA TYR A 365 -1.55 -14.25 -2.53
C TYR A 365 -0.42 -13.51 -1.80
N VAL A 366 0.23 -12.57 -2.50
CA VAL A 366 1.13 -11.59 -1.87
C VAL A 366 0.28 -10.60 -1.06
N SER A 367 0.52 -10.51 0.25
CA SER A 367 -0.34 -9.75 1.18
C SER A 367 -0.25 -8.24 0.98
N VAL A 368 0.83 -7.76 0.37
CA VAL A 368 1.02 -6.35 -0.02
C VAL A 368 1.80 -6.24 -1.32
N LEU A 369 1.24 -5.53 -2.29
CA LEU A 369 1.95 -5.04 -3.46
C LEU A 369 2.21 -3.55 -3.23
N PRO A 370 3.45 -3.13 -2.94
CA PRO A 370 3.70 -1.75 -2.53
C PRO A 370 3.28 -0.74 -3.61
N GLY A 371 2.52 0.29 -3.24
CA GLY A 371 2.10 1.35 -4.16
C GLY A 371 3.25 2.13 -4.80
N ALA A 372 4.48 1.99 -4.28
CA ALA A 372 5.67 2.64 -4.81
C ALA A 372 6.28 1.95 -6.04
N PHE A 373 6.07 0.63 -6.22
CA PHE A 373 6.56 -0.11 -7.39
C PHE A 373 5.79 -1.43 -7.56
N SER A 374 4.57 -1.34 -8.09
CA SER A 374 3.70 -2.49 -8.35
C SER A 374 2.92 -2.31 -9.63
N ALA A 375 2.35 -3.38 -10.15
CA ALA A 375 1.51 -3.36 -11.33
C ALA A 375 0.27 -4.21 -11.12
N TYR A 376 -0.82 -3.81 -11.76
CA TYR A 376 -2.13 -4.43 -11.68
C TYR A 376 -2.71 -4.59 -13.07
N ARG A 377 -3.37 -5.73 -13.31
CA ARG A 377 -4.17 -5.90 -14.51
C ARG A 377 -5.46 -5.11 -14.36
N TYR A 378 -5.74 -4.19 -15.27
CA TYR A 378 -6.83 -3.21 -15.09
C TYR A 378 -8.20 -3.86 -14.89
N ARG A 379 -8.54 -4.85 -15.72
CA ARG A 379 -9.77 -5.65 -15.58
C ARG A 379 -9.87 -6.45 -14.27
N ALA A 380 -8.73 -6.79 -13.66
CA ALA A 380 -8.72 -7.52 -12.40
C ALA A 380 -9.17 -6.64 -11.23
N ILE A 381 -8.68 -5.39 -11.16
CA ILE A 381 -8.96 -4.45 -10.08
C ILE A 381 -10.36 -3.81 -10.16
N GLN A 382 -10.97 -3.73 -11.34
CA GLN A 382 -12.31 -3.16 -11.51
C GLN A 382 -13.40 -3.81 -10.63
N GLY A 383 -14.45 -3.04 -10.30
CA GLY A 383 -15.55 -3.45 -9.43
C GLY A 383 -15.17 -3.40 -7.96
N ARG A 384 -15.58 -4.41 -7.19
CA ARG A 384 -15.38 -4.48 -5.73
C ARG A 384 -13.95 -4.14 -5.24
N PRO A 385 -12.84 -4.58 -5.87
CA PRO A 385 -11.51 -4.23 -5.38
C PRO A 385 -11.25 -2.72 -5.39
N LEU A 386 -11.55 -2.03 -6.49
CA LEU A 386 -11.43 -0.56 -6.55
C LEU A 386 -12.48 0.15 -5.70
N GLU A 387 -13.72 -0.33 -5.63
CA GLU A 387 -14.75 0.25 -4.75
C GLU A 387 -14.29 0.26 -3.29
N GLN A 388 -13.78 -0.87 -2.81
CA GLN A 388 -13.28 -1.00 -1.45
C GLN A 388 -11.99 -0.19 -1.24
N TYR A 389 -11.14 -0.06 -2.26
CA TYR A 389 -9.94 0.76 -2.23
C TYR A 389 -10.28 2.26 -2.05
N PHE A 390 -11.25 2.76 -2.81
CA PHE A 390 -11.64 4.18 -2.79
C PHE A 390 -12.50 4.58 -1.60
N HIS A 391 -12.95 3.65 -0.75
CA HIS A 391 -13.55 3.99 0.54
C HIS A 391 -12.59 4.81 1.45
N GLY A 392 -11.27 4.73 1.23
CA GLY A 392 -10.28 5.56 1.90
C GLY A 392 -10.16 6.99 1.36
N ASP A 393 -10.89 7.32 0.28
CA ASP A 393 -10.84 8.65 -0.33
C ASP A 393 -11.71 9.65 0.45
N HIS A 394 -11.07 10.72 0.95
CA HIS A 394 -11.74 11.76 1.71
C HIS A 394 -12.81 12.50 0.90
N THR A 395 -12.59 12.67 -0.41
CA THR A 395 -13.53 13.41 -1.27
C THR A 395 -14.82 12.62 -1.54
N LEU A 396 -14.83 11.31 -1.27
CA LEU A 396 -16.03 10.48 -1.35
C LEU A 396 -16.78 10.39 -0.01
N SER A 397 -16.26 10.96 1.08
CA SER A 397 -16.87 10.85 2.41
C SER A 397 -18.33 11.33 2.43
N SER A 398 -18.59 12.49 1.82
CA SER A 398 -19.93 13.06 1.72
C SER A 398 -20.88 12.17 0.91
N LYS A 399 -20.40 11.59 -0.20
CA LYS A 399 -21.18 10.69 -1.06
C LYS A 399 -21.46 9.32 -0.40
N LEU A 400 -20.50 8.81 0.37
CA LEU A 400 -20.57 7.48 0.99
C LEU A 400 -21.18 7.48 2.40
N GLY A 401 -21.35 8.66 3.01
CA GLY A 401 -21.91 8.81 4.36
C GLY A 401 -21.17 7.95 5.39
N LYS A 402 -21.90 7.07 6.11
CA LYS A 402 -21.32 6.14 7.11
C LYS A 402 -20.30 5.14 6.54
N LYS A 403 -20.29 4.93 5.22
CA LYS A 403 -19.31 4.07 4.54
C LYS A 403 -18.08 4.84 4.06
N GLY A 404 -18.09 6.16 4.10
CA GLY A 404 -16.94 7.00 3.73
C GLY A 404 -15.94 7.13 4.87
N ILE A 405 -14.69 7.45 4.56
CA ILE A 405 -13.60 7.47 5.54
C ILE A 405 -13.93 8.32 6.77
N GLU A 406 -14.62 9.45 6.62
CA GLU A 406 -15.01 10.31 7.76
C GLU A 406 -16.05 9.69 8.68
N GLY A 407 -17.01 8.92 8.13
CA GLY A 407 -18.06 8.23 8.87
C GLY A 407 -17.65 6.87 9.45
N MET A 408 -16.42 6.42 9.17
CA MET A 408 -15.89 5.14 9.65
C MET A 408 -15.34 5.22 11.08
N ASN A 409 -15.38 4.06 11.77
CA ASN A 409 -14.66 3.89 13.03
C ASN A 409 -13.13 3.94 12.82
N ILE A 410 -12.41 4.21 13.91
CA ILE A 410 -10.95 4.38 13.87
C ILE A 410 -10.20 3.14 13.38
N PHE A 411 -10.71 1.94 13.65
CA PHE A 411 -10.13 0.70 13.16
C PHE A 411 -10.12 0.66 11.62
N LYS A 412 -11.27 0.96 10.98
CA LYS A 412 -11.36 1.04 9.53
C LYS A 412 -10.53 2.20 8.97
N LYS A 413 -10.42 3.33 9.67
CA LYS A 413 -9.51 4.42 9.27
C LYS A 413 -8.05 3.96 9.24
N ASN A 414 -7.61 3.20 10.25
CA ASN A 414 -6.26 2.61 10.27
C ASN A 414 -6.06 1.61 9.12
N MET A 415 -7.08 0.84 8.75
CA MET A 415 -7.01 -0.08 7.60
C MET A 415 -6.55 0.63 6.31
N PHE A 416 -7.04 1.85 6.05
CA PHE A 416 -6.67 2.66 4.88
C PHE A 416 -5.32 3.37 4.98
N LEU A 417 -4.55 3.15 6.05
CA LEU A 417 -3.11 3.48 6.09
C LEU A 417 -2.26 2.45 5.33
N ALA A 418 -2.83 1.27 5.05
CA ALA A 418 -2.25 0.21 4.24
C ALA A 418 -3.27 -0.26 3.18
N GLU A 419 -3.79 0.69 2.40
CA GLU A 419 -4.79 0.47 1.36
C GLU A 419 -4.37 -0.58 0.32
N ASP A 420 -3.07 -0.66 0.03
CA ASP A 420 -2.48 -1.66 -0.86
C ASP A 420 -2.78 -3.10 -0.39
N ARG A 421 -2.76 -3.36 0.92
CA ARG A 421 -3.06 -4.68 1.50
C ARG A 421 -4.52 -5.06 1.30
N ILE A 422 -5.41 -4.08 1.43
CA ILE A 422 -6.85 -4.26 1.20
C ILE A 422 -7.07 -4.63 -0.26
N LEU A 423 -6.47 -3.88 -1.18
CA LEU A 423 -6.59 -4.14 -2.62
C LEU A 423 -6.10 -5.54 -2.99
N CYS A 424 -4.97 -5.96 -2.42
CA CYS A 424 -4.43 -7.30 -2.62
C CYS A 424 -5.44 -8.38 -2.19
N PHE A 425 -6.03 -8.24 -1.00
CA PHE A 425 -7.02 -9.20 -0.51
C PHE A 425 -8.30 -9.20 -1.37
N GLU A 426 -8.86 -8.02 -1.66
CA GLU A 426 -10.10 -7.92 -2.46
C GLU A 426 -9.93 -8.47 -3.88
N LEU A 427 -8.74 -8.32 -4.46
CA LEU A 427 -8.43 -8.84 -5.78
C LEU A 427 -8.40 -10.37 -5.80
N VAL A 428 -7.74 -11.01 -4.83
CA VAL A 428 -7.68 -12.49 -4.74
C VAL A 428 -9.03 -13.08 -4.33
N ALA A 429 -9.79 -12.39 -3.48
CA ALA A 429 -11.12 -12.77 -3.02
C ALA A 429 -12.25 -12.33 -3.97
N LYS A 430 -11.94 -11.81 -5.16
CA LYS A 430 -12.95 -11.36 -6.12
C LYS A 430 -13.83 -12.53 -6.57
N ALA A 431 -15.13 -12.42 -6.31
CA ALA A 431 -16.10 -13.46 -6.59
C ALA A 431 -16.11 -13.84 -8.09
N GLY A 432 -16.18 -15.14 -8.37
CA GLY A 432 -16.18 -15.68 -9.74
C GLY A 432 -14.86 -15.51 -10.51
N ALA A 433 -13.81 -14.97 -9.90
CA ALA A 433 -12.50 -14.81 -10.52
C ALA A 433 -11.42 -15.66 -9.84
N GLN A 434 -10.32 -15.92 -10.53
CA GLN A 434 -9.19 -16.71 -10.03
C GLN A 434 -7.87 -15.92 -10.12
N TRP A 435 -7.95 -14.63 -9.79
CA TRP A 435 -6.79 -13.74 -9.85
C TRP A 435 -5.75 -14.10 -8.79
N LYS A 436 -4.49 -14.14 -9.20
CA LYS A 436 -3.33 -14.37 -8.34
C LYS A 436 -2.48 -13.11 -8.23
N LEU A 437 -1.71 -13.05 -7.16
CA LEU A 437 -0.69 -12.04 -6.94
C LEU A 437 0.69 -12.68 -6.89
N SER A 438 1.70 -12.00 -7.44
CA SER A 438 3.07 -12.55 -7.49
C SER A 438 4.14 -11.51 -7.23
N TYR A 439 5.29 -11.99 -6.75
CA TYR A 439 6.50 -11.20 -6.57
C TYR A 439 7.53 -11.57 -7.64
N ILE A 440 8.03 -10.56 -8.36
CA ILE A 440 8.93 -10.74 -9.51
C ILE A 440 10.34 -10.31 -9.14
N LYS A 441 11.16 -11.25 -8.65
CA LYS A 441 12.56 -11.03 -8.22
C LYS A 441 13.43 -10.28 -9.25
N ALA A 442 13.22 -10.55 -10.54
CA ALA A 442 14.00 -9.93 -11.61
C ALA A 442 13.71 -8.43 -11.78
N SER A 443 12.51 -7.98 -11.36
CA SER A 443 12.13 -6.58 -11.40
C SER A 443 12.59 -5.89 -10.12
N LYS A 444 13.43 -4.86 -10.22
CA LYS A 444 13.99 -4.14 -9.06
C LYS A 444 13.77 -2.64 -9.16
N ALA A 445 13.57 -1.99 -8.03
CA ALA A 445 13.53 -0.53 -7.92
C ALA A 445 14.22 -0.05 -6.63
N GLU A 446 14.87 1.11 -6.71
CA GLU A 446 15.55 1.74 -5.59
C GLU A 446 14.71 2.88 -5.02
N THR A 447 14.61 2.98 -3.70
CA THR A 447 13.92 4.09 -3.01
C THR A 447 14.73 4.66 -1.87
N ASP A 448 14.48 5.92 -1.51
CA ASP A 448 15.03 6.50 -0.29
C ASP A 448 14.32 5.94 0.96
N VAL A 449 15.06 5.85 2.05
CA VAL A 449 14.57 5.43 3.37
C VAL A 449 14.85 6.53 4.40
N PRO A 450 14.03 6.67 5.46
CA PRO A 450 14.28 7.62 6.52
C PRO A 450 15.69 7.50 7.11
N GLU A 451 16.41 8.62 7.19
CA GLU A 451 17.76 8.67 7.75
C GLU A 451 17.77 9.16 9.22
N GLY A 452 16.68 9.79 9.67
CA GLY A 452 16.54 10.34 11.02
C GLY A 452 15.42 9.67 11.85
N ALA A 453 15.61 9.62 13.17
CA ALA A 453 14.70 8.91 14.07
C ALA A 453 13.24 9.38 14.00
N ALA A 454 12.99 10.69 13.92
CA ALA A 454 11.63 11.24 13.92
C ALA A 454 10.83 10.85 12.65
N GLU A 455 11.47 10.91 11.47
CA GLU A 455 10.86 10.47 10.22
C GLU A 455 10.62 8.96 10.24
N PHE A 456 11.61 8.21 10.73
CA PHE A 456 11.56 6.76 10.85
C PHE A 456 10.40 6.29 11.76
N ILE A 457 10.25 6.87 12.95
CA ILE A 457 9.15 6.56 13.88
C ILE A 457 7.78 6.92 13.25
N SER A 458 7.68 8.08 12.59
CA SER A 458 6.43 8.50 11.94
C SER A 458 6.01 7.56 10.80
N GLN A 459 6.97 7.13 9.97
CA GLN A 459 6.73 6.14 8.92
C GLN A 459 6.26 4.80 9.51
N ARG A 460 6.91 4.34 10.58
CA ARG A 460 6.65 3.04 11.19
C ARG A 460 5.31 2.97 11.89
N ARG A 461 4.85 4.04 12.54
CA ARG A 461 3.47 4.13 13.06
C ARG A 461 2.45 3.80 11.98
N ARG A 462 2.57 4.43 10.80
CA ARG A 462 1.64 4.23 9.68
C ARG A 462 1.67 2.79 9.20
N TRP A 463 2.85 2.22 9.01
CA TRP A 463 3.01 0.85 8.51
C TRP A 463 2.53 -0.21 9.48
N LEU A 464 2.85 -0.07 10.77
CA LEU A 464 2.48 -1.03 11.81
C LEU A 464 0.97 -1.01 12.05
N ASN A 465 0.39 0.17 12.27
CA ASN A 465 -1.05 0.29 12.51
C ASN A 465 -1.87 -0.12 11.28
N GLY A 466 -1.45 0.30 10.09
CA GLY A 466 -2.11 -0.08 8.84
C GLY A 466 -2.01 -1.57 8.55
N SER A 467 -0.83 -2.18 8.72
CA SER A 467 -0.64 -3.61 8.50
C SER A 467 -1.43 -4.45 9.51
N PHE A 468 -1.47 -4.05 10.79
CA PHE A 468 -2.26 -4.73 11.81
C PHE A 468 -3.75 -4.71 11.45
N ALA A 469 -4.32 -3.53 11.17
CA ALA A 469 -5.74 -3.39 10.84
C ALA A 469 -6.11 -4.13 9.54
N ALA A 470 -5.27 -4.05 8.50
CA ALA A 470 -5.51 -4.75 7.23
C ALA A 470 -5.39 -6.29 7.36
N SER A 471 -4.49 -6.78 8.21
CA SER A 471 -4.34 -8.22 8.44
C SER A 471 -5.53 -8.79 9.22
N VAL A 472 -6.01 -8.07 10.24
CA VAL A 472 -7.26 -8.44 10.93
C VAL A 472 -8.44 -8.42 9.96
N TYR A 473 -8.51 -7.42 9.07
CA TYR A 473 -9.55 -7.35 8.04
C TYR A 473 -9.54 -8.57 7.11
N SER A 474 -8.38 -8.95 6.57
CA SER A 474 -8.28 -10.10 5.65
C SER A 474 -8.62 -11.42 6.33
N LEU A 475 -8.25 -11.60 7.61
CA LEU A 475 -8.62 -12.78 8.40
C LEU A 475 -10.13 -12.85 8.66
N LEU A 476 -10.75 -11.76 9.11
CA LEU A 476 -12.20 -11.71 9.35
C LEU A 476 -13.02 -11.99 8.09
N HIS A 477 -12.47 -11.64 6.93
CA HIS A 477 -13.13 -11.82 5.64
C HIS A 477 -12.62 -13.04 4.86
N PHE A 478 -11.74 -13.86 5.43
CA PHE A 478 -11.03 -14.93 4.75
C PHE A 478 -11.95 -15.85 3.94
N PHE A 479 -13.12 -16.20 4.49
CA PHE A 479 -14.08 -17.09 3.83
C PHE A 479 -14.64 -16.55 2.51
N ARG A 480 -14.48 -15.26 2.18
CA ARG A 480 -14.81 -14.73 0.85
C ARG A 480 -13.95 -15.33 -0.26
N LEU A 481 -12.77 -15.86 0.05
CA LEU A 481 -11.97 -16.61 -0.93
C LEU A 481 -12.72 -17.82 -1.50
N TRP A 482 -13.65 -18.42 -0.76
CA TRP A 482 -14.50 -19.51 -1.28
C TRP A 482 -15.56 -19.05 -2.29
N GLN A 483 -15.81 -17.75 -2.41
CA GLN A 483 -16.68 -17.19 -3.46
C GLN A 483 -15.92 -16.94 -4.77
N SER A 484 -14.59 -17.07 -4.76
CA SER A 484 -13.77 -16.97 -5.95
C SER A 484 -13.71 -18.32 -6.69
N SER A 485 -13.16 -18.30 -7.91
CA SER A 485 -13.06 -19.49 -8.77
C SER A 485 -11.70 -20.19 -8.64
N HIS A 486 -11.01 -20.04 -7.50
CA HIS A 486 -9.73 -20.71 -7.25
C HIS A 486 -9.92 -22.22 -7.07
N ASN A 487 -8.96 -23.01 -7.56
CA ASN A 487 -9.01 -24.47 -7.40
C ASN A 487 -8.70 -24.91 -5.95
N ILE A 488 -9.04 -26.16 -5.62
CA ILE A 488 -8.92 -26.69 -4.25
C ILE A 488 -7.47 -26.69 -3.73
N ILE A 489 -6.47 -26.91 -4.59
CA ILE A 489 -5.05 -26.89 -4.21
C ILE A 489 -4.64 -25.47 -3.80
N ARG A 490 -5.07 -24.47 -4.58
CA ARG A 490 -4.83 -23.06 -4.26
C ARG A 490 -5.53 -22.67 -2.96
N MET A 491 -6.77 -23.11 -2.78
CA MET A 491 -7.52 -22.89 -1.55
C MET A 491 -6.81 -23.52 -0.34
N PHE A 492 -6.25 -24.72 -0.46
CA PHE A 492 -5.44 -25.34 0.60
C PHE A 492 -4.25 -24.45 1.01
N PHE A 493 -3.48 -23.93 0.05
CA PHE A 493 -2.38 -23.01 0.35
C PHE A 493 -2.85 -21.68 0.95
N PHE A 494 -4.01 -21.16 0.57
CA PHE A 494 -4.58 -20.00 1.25
C PHE A 494 -4.95 -20.28 2.71
N HIS A 495 -5.38 -21.49 3.06
CA HIS A 495 -5.60 -21.86 4.46
C HIS A 495 -4.27 -21.94 5.22
N ILE A 496 -3.21 -22.49 4.61
CA ILE A 496 -1.86 -22.45 5.20
C ILE A 496 -1.43 -21.01 5.46
N GLN A 497 -1.59 -20.12 4.48
CA GLN A 497 -1.25 -18.72 4.63
C GLN A 497 -2.12 -18.00 5.68
N CYS A 498 -3.40 -18.38 5.80
CA CYS A 498 -4.29 -17.87 6.84
C CYS A 498 -3.78 -18.25 8.24
N VAL A 499 -3.40 -19.52 8.45
CA VAL A 499 -2.80 -19.99 9.70
C VAL A 499 -1.50 -19.25 9.99
N TYR A 500 -0.63 -19.11 8.99
CA TYR A 500 0.60 -18.32 9.10
C TYR A 500 0.33 -16.87 9.53
N ASN A 501 -0.65 -16.20 8.92
CA ASN A 501 -1.03 -14.84 9.27
C ASN A 501 -1.65 -14.73 10.68
N ILE A 502 -2.44 -15.71 11.13
CA ILE A 502 -2.97 -15.77 12.50
C ILE A 502 -1.82 -15.85 13.50
N ILE A 503 -0.85 -16.73 13.23
CA ILE A 503 0.35 -16.88 14.04
C ILE A 503 1.13 -15.56 14.09
N ASN A 504 1.39 -14.93 12.95
CA ASN A 504 2.10 -13.65 12.88
C ASN A 504 1.40 -12.53 13.66
N ILE A 505 0.07 -12.42 13.57
CA ILE A 505 -0.68 -11.40 14.33
C ILE A 505 -0.57 -11.67 15.84
N PHE A 506 -0.71 -12.93 16.25
CA PHE A 506 -0.54 -13.33 17.65
C PHE A 506 0.85 -12.95 18.17
N PHE A 507 1.91 -13.27 17.43
CA PHE A 507 3.28 -12.90 17.80
C PHE A 507 3.51 -11.40 17.80
N SER A 508 3.02 -10.69 16.79
CA SER A 508 3.10 -9.23 16.72
C SER A 508 2.43 -8.56 17.93
N TRP A 509 1.30 -9.10 18.39
CA TRP A 509 0.58 -8.61 19.58
C TRP A 509 1.40 -8.77 20.87
N PHE A 510 2.06 -9.91 21.05
CA PHE A 510 2.86 -10.22 22.25
C PHE A 510 4.36 -9.88 22.13
N ASN A 511 4.75 -9.18 21.06
CA ASN A 511 6.16 -8.93 20.76
C ASN A 511 6.86 -8.12 21.88
N LEU A 512 6.12 -7.22 22.54
CA LEU A 512 6.66 -6.43 23.65
C LEU A 512 7.07 -7.31 24.85
N ALA A 513 6.19 -8.22 25.27
CA ALA A 513 6.49 -9.19 26.31
C ALA A 513 7.62 -10.13 25.89
N ASN A 514 7.60 -10.64 24.66
CA ASN A 514 8.61 -11.56 24.15
C ASN A 514 10.01 -10.93 24.14
N MET A 515 10.13 -9.66 23.74
CA MET A 515 11.41 -8.95 23.73
C MET A 515 11.96 -8.74 25.15
N TRP A 516 11.11 -8.41 26.12
CA TRP A 516 11.49 -8.31 27.53
C TRP A 516 11.89 -9.66 28.13
N LEU A 517 11.09 -10.72 27.89
CA LEU A 517 11.37 -12.07 28.39
C LEU A 517 12.68 -12.60 27.81
N THR A 518 12.92 -12.37 26.51
CA THR A 518 14.20 -12.75 25.88
C THR A 518 15.37 -12.06 26.57
N PHE A 519 15.26 -10.73 26.76
CA PHE A 519 16.32 -9.98 27.42
C PHE A 519 16.59 -10.47 28.84
N SER A 520 15.54 -10.61 29.66
CA SER A 520 15.66 -11.00 31.07
C SER A 520 16.09 -12.45 31.28
N VAL A 521 15.50 -13.40 30.53
CA VAL A 521 15.78 -14.83 30.69
C VAL A 521 17.18 -15.19 30.17
N VAL A 522 17.61 -14.65 29.02
CA VAL A 522 18.91 -15.01 28.44
C VAL A 522 20.07 -14.56 29.32
N ILE A 523 19.99 -13.36 29.90
CA ILE A 523 21.07 -12.87 30.78
C ILE A 523 21.11 -13.64 32.11
N ASP A 524 19.95 -14.06 32.64
CA ASP A 524 19.86 -14.89 33.85
C ASP A 524 20.39 -16.31 33.62
N LEU A 525 20.07 -16.89 32.47
CA LEU A 525 20.61 -18.20 32.08
C LEU A 525 22.13 -18.14 31.90
N THR A 526 22.62 -17.06 31.31
CA THR A 526 24.07 -16.86 31.12
C THR A 526 24.77 -16.70 32.47
N GLU A 527 24.21 -15.94 33.40
CA GLU A 527 24.73 -15.78 34.75
C GLU A 527 24.86 -17.13 35.48
N ASN A 528 23.81 -17.95 35.43
CA ASN A 528 23.78 -19.25 36.10
C ASN A 528 24.80 -20.25 35.53
N GLN A 529 25.08 -20.19 34.21
CA GLN A 529 25.98 -21.14 33.55
C GLN A 529 27.43 -20.64 33.48
N LYS A 530 27.64 -19.35 33.20
CA LYS A 530 28.95 -18.74 33.05
C LYS A 530 28.88 -17.22 33.35
N PRO A 531 29.12 -16.81 34.61
CA PRO A 531 29.08 -15.41 34.98
C PRO A 531 30.18 -14.62 34.25
N LEU A 532 29.79 -13.59 33.50
CA LEU A 532 30.67 -12.76 32.67
C LEU A 532 31.65 -11.90 33.49
N PHE A 533 31.20 -11.42 34.64
CA PHE A 533 31.93 -10.48 35.51
C PHE A 533 32.15 -11.07 36.91
N GLY A 534 32.21 -12.40 37.03
CA GLY A 534 32.31 -13.07 38.33
C GLY A 534 31.10 -12.76 39.21
N SER A 535 31.33 -12.48 40.50
CA SER A 535 30.28 -12.19 41.48
C SER A 535 29.46 -10.93 41.14
N ALA A 536 30.03 -9.96 40.42
CA ALA A 536 29.34 -8.74 40.03
C ALA A 536 28.31 -8.92 38.90
N THR A 537 28.25 -10.10 38.27
CA THR A 537 27.33 -10.35 37.14
C THR A 537 25.87 -10.19 37.53
N ASN A 538 25.48 -10.67 38.72
CA ASN A 538 24.10 -10.56 39.22
C ASN A 538 23.68 -9.09 39.36
N ASP A 539 24.50 -8.29 40.05
CA ASP A 539 24.23 -6.87 40.29
C ASP A 539 24.12 -6.10 38.97
N ILE A 540 25.02 -6.39 38.02
CA ILE A 540 24.98 -5.79 36.68
C ILE A 540 23.69 -6.18 35.95
N ASN A 541 23.32 -7.45 35.92
CA ASN A 541 22.10 -7.93 35.27
C ASN A 541 20.85 -7.26 35.83
N VAL A 542 20.77 -7.14 37.15
CA VAL A 542 19.66 -6.46 37.85
C VAL A 542 19.60 -4.98 37.43
N VAL A 543 20.73 -4.27 37.40
CA VAL A 543 20.79 -2.87 36.93
C VAL A 543 20.35 -2.75 35.47
N LEU A 544 20.81 -3.65 34.59
CA LEU A 544 20.45 -3.63 33.16
C LEU A 544 18.96 -3.90 32.94
N LYS A 545 18.35 -4.80 33.72
CA LYS A 545 16.89 -5.05 33.69
C LYS A 545 16.10 -3.81 34.10
N TYR A 546 16.47 -3.14 35.19
CA TYR A 546 15.80 -1.92 35.61
C TYR A 546 16.02 -0.78 34.62
N LEU A 547 17.21 -0.65 34.04
CA LEU A 547 17.50 0.32 32.99
C LEU A 547 16.61 0.09 31.77
N TYR A 548 16.47 -1.16 31.32
CA TYR A 548 15.58 -1.54 30.22
C TYR A 548 14.13 -1.13 30.52
N LEU A 549 13.59 -1.51 31.69
CA LEU A 549 12.21 -1.18 32.07
C LEU A 549 12.01 0.33 32.20
N GLY A 550 12.96 1.06 32.78
CA GLY A 550 12.93 2.51 32.88
C GLY A 550 12.84 3.18 31.51
N PHE A 551 13.66 2.73 30.55
CA PHE A 551 13.62 3.23 29.18
C PHE A 551 12.37 2.80 28.40
N LEU A 552 11.80 1.63 28.70
CA LEU A 552 10.52 1.20 28.14
C LEU A 552 9.38 2.08 28.65
N ILE A 553 9.32 2.36 29.95
CA ILE A 553 8.35 3.30 30.54
C ILE A 553 8.51 4.69 29.92
N LEU A 554 9.75 5.15 29.72
CA LEU A 554 10.03 6.40 29.01
C LEU A 554 9.42 6.41 27.60
N GLN A 555 9.44 5.29 26.86
CA GLN A 555 8.80 5.23 25.54
C GLN A 555 7.29 5.42 25.62
N PHE A 556 6.61 4.86 26.63
CA PHE A 556 5.19 5.12 26.84
C PHE A 556 4.90 6.59 27.15
N ILE A 557 5.73 7.22 28.01
CA ILE A 557 5.61 8.65 28.34
C ILE A 557 5.79 9.51 27.09
N LEU A 558 6.86 9.27 26.31
CA LEU A 558 7.13 10.01 25.09
C LEU A 558 6.04 9.81 24.04
N ALA A 559 5.57 8.57 23.85
CA ALA A 559 4.59 8.24 22.83
C ALA A 559 3.19 8.82 23.10
N LEU A 560 2.82 9.01 24.38
CA LEU A 560 1.56 9.63 24.77
C LEU A 560 1.66 11.16 24.89
N GLY A 561 2.84 11.69 25.23
CA GLY A 561 3.02 13.12 25.53
C GLY A 561 3.52 13.98 24.37
N ASN A 562 4.46 13.48 23.55
CA ASN A 562 5.20 14.31 22.59
C ASN A 562 5.28 13.70 21.18
N ARG A 563 5.26 14.55 20.16
CA ARG A 563 5.61 14.13 18.79
C ARG A 563 7.13 13.86 18.70
N PRO A 564 7.60 12.86 17.92
CA PRO A 564 9.03 12.54 17.77
C PRO A 564 9.89 13.72 17.31
N LYS A 565 9.33 14.64 16.53
CA LYS A 565 10.02 15.87 16.11
C LYS A 565 10.36 16.79 17.29
N GLY A 566 9.56 16.79 18.37
CA GLY A 566 9.75 17.63 19.55
C GLY A 566 10.74 17.07 20.58
N SER A 567 11.06 15.77 20.53
CA SER A 567 11.94 15.11 21.52
C SER A 567 13.02 14.25 20.85
N LYS A 568 13.61 14.75 19.76
CA LYS A 568 14.58 13.99 18.93
C LYS A 568 15.74 13.39 19.73
N TYR A 569 16.34 14.17 20.65
CA TYR A 569 17.48 13.73 21.44
C TYR A 569 17.12 12.58 22.39
N THR A 570 15.95 12.64 23.04
CA THR A 570 15.49 11.56 23.94
C THR A 570 15.27 10.25 23.18
N TYR A 571 14.75 10.32 21.96
CA TYR A 571 14.65 9.15 21.09
C TYR A 571 16.03 8.60 20.69
N TYR A 572 16.99 9.46 20.30
CA TYR A 572 18.35 9.01 20.00
C TYR A 572 19.03 8.32 21.19
N ILE A 573 18.90 8.88 22.40
CA ILE A 573 19.41 8.26 23.63
C ILE A 573 18.74 6.90 23.85
N SER A 574 17.42 6.81 23.64
CA SER A 574 16.68 5.55 23.77
C SER A 574 17.16 4.48 22.78
N PHE A 575 17.37 4.84 21.51
CA PHE A 575 17.97 3.95 20.51
C PHE A 575 19.36 3.47 20.93
N ALA A 576 20.20 4.36 21.46
CA ALA A 576 21.54 4.01 21.92
C ALA A 576 21.50 3.06 23.14
N VAL A 577 20.66 3.33 24.13
CA VAL A 577 20.53 2.49 25.34
C VAL A 577 19.99 1.11 24.98
N PHE A 578 18.91 1.04 24.20
CA PHE A 578 18.39 -0.25 23.74
C PHE A 578 19.40 -0.99 22.87
N GLY A 579 20.18 -0.29 22.04
CA GLY A 579 21.29 -0.88 21.28
C GLY A 579 22.39 -1.48 22.16
N ILE A 580 22.84 -0.78 23.20
CA ILE A 580 23.84 -1.27 24.15
C ILE A 580 23.32 -2.50 24.90
N LEU A 581 22.07 -2.44 25.38
CA LEU A 581 21.42 -3.59 26.04
C LEU A 581 21.34 -4.79 25.08
N ASN A 582 21.03 -4.56 23.81
CA ASN A 582 20.95 -5.63 22.83
C ASN A 582 22.33 -6.21 22.47
N ILE A 583 23.39 -5.40 22.47
CA ILE A 583 24.77 -5.91 22.32
C ILE A 583 25.09 -6.86 23.47
N TYR A 584 24.74 -6.49 24.71
CA TYR A 584 24.92 -7.36 25.87
C TYR A 584 24.14 -8.67 25.73
N LEU A 585 22.88 -8.60 25.27
CA LEU A 585 22.05 -9.77 24.99
C LEU A 585 22.68 -10.68 23.92
N ILE A 586 23.21 -10.10 22.84
CA ILE A 586 23.87 -10.86 21.76
C ILE A 586 25.11 -11.59 22.29
N VAL A 587 25.95 -10.92 23.09
CA VAL A 587 27.13 -11.54 23.71
C VAL A 587 26.73 -12.72 24.61
N CYS A 588 25.73 -12.51 25.48
CA CYS A 588 25.18 -13.57 26.32
C CYS A 588 24.65 -14.75 25.49
N SER A 589 23.91 -14.46 24.43
CA SER A 589 23.38 -15.47 23.50
C SER A 589 24.49 -16.30 22.87
N PHE A 590 25.56 -15.68 22.35
CA PHE A 590 26.69 -16.39 21.77
C PHE A 590 27.47 -17.24 22.80
N ILE A 591 27.54 -16.81 24.06
CA ILE A 591 28.14 -17.60 25.14
C ILE A 591 27.31 -18.85 25.42
N LEU A 592 25.99 -18.72 25.50
CA LEU A 592 25.10 -19.87 25.65
C LEU A 592 25.21 -20.82 24.47
N VAL A 593 25.32 -20.33 23.23
CA VAL A 593 25.61 -21.16 22.05
C VAL A 593 26.91 -21.95 22.26
N ALA A 594 27.99 -21.26 22.61
CA ALA A 594 29.30 -21.89 22.77
C ALA A 594 29.32 -22.95 23.88
N LEU A 595 28.63 -22.69 24.99
CA LEU A 595 28.44 -23.65 26.08
C LEU A 595 27.57 -24.84 25.66
N ALA A 596 26.49 -24.60 24.92
CA ALA A 596 25.63 -25.65 24.40
C ALA A 596 26.42 -26.62 23.50
N PHE A 597 27.29 -26.10 22.63
CA PHE A 597 28.19 -26.92 21.80
C PHE A 597 29.28 -27.62 22.61
N SER A 598 29.85 -26.97 23.62
CA SER A 598 30.93 -27.55 24.44
C SER A 598 30.43 -28.70 25.33
N ASN A 599 29.19 -28.60 25.80
CA ASN A 599 28.54 -29.62 26.63
C ASN A 599 27.77 -30.67 25.79
N PHE A 600 27.88 -30.62 24.46
CA PHE A 600 27.18 -31.54 23.56
C PHE A 600 27.91 -32.89 23.45
N ASN A 601 27.69 -33.78 24.42
CA ASN A 601 28.20 -35.15 24.37
C ASN A 601 27.28 -36.06 23.55
N ILE A 602 27.69 -36.36 22.31
CA ILE A 602 26.97 -37.30 21.44
C ILE A 602 27.31 -38.74 21.87
N LYS A 603 26.42 -39.41 22.60
CA LYS A 603 26.44 -40.88 22.70
C LYS A 603 25.72 -41.47 21.49
N THR A 604 26.45 -41.66 20.40
CA THR A 604 25.97 -42.32 19.17
C THR A 604 25.87 -43.82 19.39
N GLN A 605 24.80 -44.31 20.03
CA GLN A 605 24.61 -45.76 20.13
C GLN A 605 23.33 -46.30 19.49
N ASN A 606 22.26 -45.52 19.29
CA ASN A 606 20.98 -46.08 18.80
C ASN A 606 20.31 -45.25 17.68
N GLY A 607 20.89 -45.20 16.48
CA GLY A 607 20.23 -44.73 15.25
C GLY A 607 19.81 -43.24 15.20
N THR A 608 19.43 -42.77 14.00
CA THR A 608 19.11 -41.36 13.72
C THR A 608 17.87 -40.87 14.45
N LEU A 609 16.88 -41.74 14.67
CA LEU A 609 15.60 -41.37 15.29
C LEU A 609 15.72 -41.18 16.81
N SER A 610 16.48 -42.05 17.50
CA SER A 610 16.77 -41.86 18.94
C SER A 610 17.74 -40.71 19.18
N PHE A 611 18.63 -40.42 18.23
CA PHE A 611 19.44 -39.19 18.24
C PHE A 611 18.54 -37.95 18.18
N LEU A 612 17.61 -37.86 17.22
CA LEU A 612 16.68 -36.73 17.13
C LEU A 612 15.83 -36.59 18.39
N HIS A 613 15.30 -37.71 18.91
CA HIS A 613 14.54 -37.69 20.15
C HIS A 613 15.37 -37.16 21.33
N ASN A 614 16.59 -37.68 21.54
CA ASN A 614 17.47 -37.21 22.63
C ASN A 614 17.95 -35.78 22.43
N PHE A 615 18.14 -35.36 21.17
CA PHE A 615 18.51 -34.00 20.81
C PHE A 615 17.40 -33.01 21.17
N PHE A 616 16.17 -33.26 20.71
CA PHE A 616 15.00 -32.45 21.02
C PHE A 616 14.50 -32.60 22.46
N ALA A 617 14.87 -33.67 23.18
CA ALA A 617 14.56 -33.87 24.59
C ALA A 617 15.57 -33.20 25.55
N SER A 618 16.75 -32.81 25.06
CA SER A 618 17.80 -32.19 25.89
C SER A 618 17.65 -30.67 25.92
N ASN A 619 17.81 -30.06 27.11
CA ASN A 619 17.80 -28.59 27.26
C ASN A 619 18.82 -27.91 26.33
N ASN A 620 20.01 -28.49 26.17
CA ASN A 620 21.07 -27.95 25.31
C ASN A 620 20.73 -28.07 23.81
N GLY A 621 20.11 -29.17 23.38
CA GLY A 621 19.71 -29.37 21.98
C GLY A 621 18.56 -28.45 21.56
N VAL A 622 17.60 -28.20 22.46
CA VAL A 622 16.52 -27.24 22.23
C VAL A 622 17.05 -25.81 22.11
N ILE A 623 17.95 -25.40 23.00
CA ILE A 623 18.62 -24.09 22.94
C ILE A 623 19.42 -23.95 21.63
N LEU A 624 20.10 -25.02 21.19
CA LEU A 624 20.84 -25.01 19.94
C LEU A 624 19.93 -24.86 18.71
N VAL A 625 18.81 -25.59 18.65
CA VAL A 625 17.81 -25.46 17.58
C VAL A 625 17.24 -24.05 17.54
N ALA A 626 16.91 -23.50 18.71
CA ALA A 626 16.43 -22.14 18.87
C ALA A 626 17.40 -21.15 18.20
N LEU A 627 18.68 -21.19 18.58
CA LEU A 627 19.70 -20.24 18.16
C LEU A 627 20.11 -20.42 16.70
N VAL A 628 20.21 -21.66 16.21
CA VAL A 628 20.43 -21.95 14.78
C VAL A 628 19.26 -21.43 13.95
N ALA A 629 18.04 -21.57 14.44
CA ALA A 629 16.89 -21.05 13.71
C ALA A 629 16.80 -19.51 13.77
N THR A 630 17.25 -18.92 14.87
CA THR A 630 17.31 -17.47 15.09
C THR A 630 18.28 -16.75 14.15
N PHE A 631 19.52 -17.23 14.08
CA PHE A 631 20.58 -16.58 13.29
C PHE A 631 20.81 -17.31 11.97
N GLY A 632 20.83 -18.64 12.00
CA GLY A 632 21.19 -19.49 10.87
C GLY A 632 20.15 -19.53 9.75
N LEU A 633 18.85 -19.41 10.05
CA LEU A 633 17.82 -19.40 8.98
C LEU A 633 17.99 -18.22 8.03
N TYR A 634 18.35 -17.03 8.53
CA TYR A 634 18.65 -15.89 7.67
C TYR A 634 19.86 -16.12 6.80
N PHE A 635 20.94 -16.68 7.34
CA PHE A 635 22.08 -17.06 6.52
C PHE A 635 21.69 -18.08 5.45
N ILE A 636 21.03 -19.18 5.84
CA ILE A 636 20.61 -20.24 4.92
C ILE A 636 19.71 -19.68 3.82
N ALA A 637 18.68 -18.90 4.18
CA ALA A 637 17.76 -18.30 3.23
C ALA A 637 18.49 -17.37 2.26
N SER A 638 19.36 -16.50 2.75
CA SER A 638 20.14 -15.56 1.94
C SER A 638 21.12 -16.27 1.01
N PHE A 639 21.74 -17.38 1.45
CA PHE A 639 22.57 -18.24 0.61
C PHE A 639 21.76 -18.95 -0.48
N LEU A 640 20.65 -19.60 -0.11
CA LEU A 640 19.75 -20.26 -1.08
C LEU A 640 19.18 -19.29 -2.11
N TYR A 641 18.96 -18.04 -1.70
CA TYR A 641 18.47 -16.98 -2.57
C TYR A 641 19.55 -16.31 -3.41
N PHE A 642 20.83 -16.68 -3.23
CA PHE A 642 22.00 -16.07 -3.87
C PHE A 642 22.13 -14.55 -3.66
N ASP A 643 21.71 -14.05 -2.50
CA ASP A 643 21.89 -12.66 -2.07
C ASP A 643 22.33 -12.66 -0.60
N PHE A 644 23.63 -12.78 -0.33
CA PHE A 644 24.13 -12.91 1.05
C PHE A 644 24.80 -11.63 1.60
N TRP A 645 24.99 -10.60 0.78
CA TRP A 645 25.78 -9.41 1.17
C TRP A 645 25.15 -8.59 2.30
N HIS A 646 23.83 -8.60 2.41
CA HIS A 646 23.11 -7.90 3.48
C HIS A 646 23.37 -8.54 4.86
N MET A 647 23.74 -9.84 4.91
CA MET A 647 24.16 -10.52 6.14
C MET A 647 25.49 -10.00 6.71
N ILE A 648 26.33 -9.40 5.87
CA ILE A 648 27.62 -8.84 6.30
C ILE A 648 27.49 -7.34 6.53
N THR A 649 26.79 -6.65 5.63
CA THR A 649 26.80 -5.19 5.58
C THR A 649 25.73 -4.52 6.46
N SER A 650 24.65 -5.23 6.79
CA SER A 650 23.45 -4.65 7.43
C SER A 650 22.94 -5.45 8.64
N PHE A 651 23.16 -6.78 8.65
CA PHE A 651 22.70 -7.65 9.74
C PHE A 651 23.24 -7.29 11.12
N PRO A 652 24.54 -6.95 11.31
CA PRO A 652 25.02 -6.56 12.63
C PRO A 652 24.24 -5.36 13.20
N GLN A 653 24.03 -4.32 12.40
CA GLN A 653 23.27 -3.13 12.79
C GLN A 653 21.81 -3.47 13.08
N TYR A 654 21.20 -4.35 12.26
CA TYR A 654 19.85 -4.82 12.49
C TYR A 654 19.72 -5.53 13.83
N THR A 655 20.66 -6.45 14.12
CA THR A 655 20.61 -7.19 15.37
C THR A 655 20.79 -6.30 16.59
N VAL A 656 21.64 -5.27 16.52
CA VAL A 656 21.80 -4.28 17.59
C VAL A 656 20.52 -3.48 17.81
N LEU A 657 19.83 -3.07 16.73
CA LEU A 657 18.63 -2.23 16.85
C LEU A 657 17.30 -3.00 16.99
N ALA A 658 17.31 -4.34 16.99
CA ALA A 658 16.09 -5.16 17.07
C ALA A 658 15.21 -4.82 18.29
N SER A 659 15.81 -4.64 19.47
CA SER A 659 15.07 -4.23 20.68
C SER A 659 14.42 -2.85 20.55
N SER A 660 15.04 -1.93 19.80
CA SER A 660 14.48 -0.59 19.54
C SER A 660 13.26 -0.65 18.62
N TYR A 661 13.19 -1.61 17.69
CA TYR A 661 12.02 -1.79 16.84
C TYR A 661 10.78 -2.12 17.66
N VAL A 662 10.94 -2.99 18.66
CA VAL A 662 9.84 -3.36 19.54
C VAL A 662 9.54 -2.24 20.54
N ASN A 663 10.54 -1.81 21.31
CA ASN A 663 10.29 -0.92 22.45
C ASN A 663 10.01 0.52 22.05
N ILE A 664 10.58 1.02 20.94
CA ILE A 664 10.35 2.39 20.48
C ILE A 664 9.24 2.42 19.44
N LEU A 665 9.38 1.64 18.34
CA LEU A 665 8.49 1.77 17.20
C LEU A 665 7.09 1.16 17.48
N ASN A 666 7.01 -0.06 18.01
CA ASN A 666 5.71 -0.68 18.28
C ASN A 666 4.96 0.07 19.40
N VAL A 667 5.65 0.43 20.48
CA VAL A 667 5.04 1.25 21.55
C VAL A 667 4.52 2.56 20.99
N TYR A 668 5.33 3.29 20.22
CA TYR A 668 4.88 4.54 19.61
C TYR A 668 3.67 4.33 18.66
N ALA A 669 3.69 3.26 17.86
CA ALA A 669 2.62 2.93 16.93
C ALA A 669 1.28 2.65 17.64
N PHE A 670 1.29 1.73 18.62
CA PHE A 670 0.10 1.36 19.39
C PHE A 670 -0.41 2.51 20.26
N CYS A 671 0.50 3.33 20.80
CA CYS A 671 0.15 4.56 21.51
C CYS A 671 -0.51 5.61 20.61
N ASN A 672 -0.33 5.53 19.29
CA ASN A 672 -0.81 6.52 18.33
C ASN A 672 -1.80 5.94 17.31
N THR A 673 -2.59 4.93 17.67
CA THR A 673 -3.66 4.37 16.80
C THR A 673 -4.80 5.34 16.50
N HIS A 674 -5.05 6.31 17.38
CA HIS A 674 -5.98 7.42 17.16
C HIS A 674 -5.52 8.38 16.04
N ASP A 675 -4.21 8.48 15.80
CA ASP A 675 -3.66 9.31 14.73
C ASP A 675 -3.70 8.51 13.43
N VAL A 676 -4.49 8.98 12.46
CA VAL A 676 -4.58 8.43 11.10
C VAL A 676 -4.08 9.42 10.04
N SER A 677 -3.27 10.39 10.46
CA SER A 677 -2.60 11.31 9.55
C SER A 677 -1.56 10.59 8.69
N TRP A 678 -1.42 11.03 7.45
CA TRP A 678 -0.47 10.44 6.50
C TRP A 678 0.99 10.90 6.71
N GLY A 679 1.24 11.88 7.59
CA GLY A 679 2.58 12.30 7.99
C GLY A 679 3.48 12.73 6.83
N THR A 680 2.94 13.48 5.87
CA THR A 680 3.70 13.96 4.70
C THR A 680 4.90 14.81 5.12
N LYS A 681 6.02 14.69 4.39
CA LYS A 681 7.21 15.52 4.59
C LYS A 681 6.78 16.99 4.47
N GLY A 682 6.78 17.75 5.56
CA GLY A 682 6.51 19.20 5.54
C GLY A 682 5.05 19.67 5.66
N SER A 683 4.08 18.83 6.05
CA SER A 683 2.72 19.33 6.37
C SER A 683 2.64 19.95 7.78
N ASP A 684 3.33 21.07 7.96
CA ASP A 684 2.90 22.04 8.97
C ASP A 684 1.87 22.96 8.28
N LYS A 685 0.72 23.13 8.95
CA LYS A 685 -0.46 23.82 8.41
C LYS A 685 -0.05 25.17 7.78
N VAL A 686 -0.32 25.33 6.49
CA VAL A 686 -0.39 26.68 5.90
C VAL A 686 -1.66 27.31 6.47
N GLU A 687 -1.48 28.36 7.27
CA GLU A 687 -2.60 29.17 7.76
C GLU A 687 -3.38 29.67 6.54
N ALA A 688 -4.67 29.34 6.50
CA ALA A 688 -5.55 29.80 5.43
C ALA A 688 -5.62 31.34 5.50
N LEU A 689 -5.06 32.01 4.49
CA LEU A 689 -5.27 33.44 4.30
C LEU A 689 -6.78 33.71 4.07
N PRO A 690 -7.32 34.82 4.56
CA PRO A 690 -8.73 35.14 4.42
C PRO A 690 -9.08 35.37 2.95
N SER A 691 -10.12 34.69 2.46
CA SER A 691 -10.65 34.85 1.11
C SER A 691 -11.50 36.13 1.00
N ALA A 692 -11.04 37.11 0.22
CA ALA A 692 -11.83 38.29 -0.15
C ALA A 692 -12.88 37.93 -1.19
N THR A 693 -14.12 38.42 -1.01
CA THR A 693 -15.23 38.24 -1.95
C THR A 693 -15.43 39.55 -2.71
N SER A 694 -15.31 39.54 -4.04
CA SER A 694 -15.69 40.68 -4.88
C SER A 694 -17.17 40.62 -5.24
N LYS A 695 -17.86 41.77 -5.21
CA LYS A 695 -19.21 41.94 -5.76
C LYS A 695 -19.16 42.77 -7.06
N PRO A 696 -20.01 42.48 -8.07
CA PRO A 696 -20.20 43.29 -9.29
C PRO A 696 -21.11 44.52 -9.01
N ILE A 697 -21.20 45.65 -9.75
CA ILE A 697 -20.75 46.19 -11.08
C ILE A 697 -21.07 47.72 -11.06
N ALA A 698 -20.41 48.56 -11.88
CA ALA A 698 -21.05 49.48 -12.86
C ALA A 698 -20.07 50.43 -13.59
N ASP A 699 -20.21 50.45 -14.91
CA ASP A 699 -19.71 51.40 -15.92
C ASP A 699 -18.23 51.45 -16.28
N GLY A 700 -17.98 51.20 -17.56
CA GLY A 700 -16.68 51.01 -18.15
C GLY A 700 -15.79 52.26 -18.15
N LYS A 701 -14.58 52.09 -17.63
CA LYS A 701 -13.30 52.57 -18.17
C LYS A 701 -12.13 51.92 -17.40
N SER A 702 -10.97 51.95 -18.03
CA SER A 702 -9.71 51.24 -17.76
C SER A 702 -9.26 51.11 -16.31
N ALA A 703 -8.69 49.94 -15.99
CA ALA A 703 -7.99 49.65 -14.75
C ALA A 703 -6.72 50.51 -14.58
N ILE A 704 -6.66 51.24 -13.46
CA ILE A 704 -5.44 51.79 -12.87
C ILE A 704 -5.50 51.42 -11.39
N VAL A 705 -4.41 50.88 -10.85
CA VAL A 705 -4.25 50.64 -9.42
C VAL A 705 -4.12 52.02 -8.76
N GLU A 706 -5.22 52.54 -8.22
CA GLU A 706 -5.21 53.60 -7.22
C GLU A 706 -5.20 52.92 -5.84
N GLU A 707 -4.13 53.14 -5.07
CA GLU A 707 -4.22 53.06 -3.62
C GLU A 707 -5.19 54.14 -3.17
N ALA A 708 -6.46 53.76 -3.01
CA ALA A 708 -7.49 54.66 -2.49
C ALA A 708 -7.19 54.96 -1.01
N ASP A 709 -6.78 56.20 -0.72
CA ASP A 709 -6.93 56.80 0.60
C ASP A 709 -8.39 56.63 1.01
N LYS A 710 -8.62 55.78 2.02
CA LYS A 710 -9.97 55.54 2.53
C LYS A 710 -10.49 56.83 3.18
N PRO A 711 -11.68 57.33 2.81
CA PRO A 711 -12.27 58.47 3.48
C PRO A 711 -12.51 58.16 4.97
N GLN A 712 -12.27 59.15 5.83
CA GLN A 712 -12.31 59.02 7.30
C GLN A 712 -13.65 58.43 7.81
N GLU A 713 -14.76 58.68 7.10
CA GLU A 713 -16.09 58.15 7.43
C GLU A 713 -16.20 56.61 7.35
N ASP A 714 -15.43 55.96 6.47
CA ASP A 714 -15.38 54.49 6.37
C ASP A 714 -14.52 53.87 7.47
N ILE A 715 -13.52 54.61 7.97
CA ILE A 715 -12.73 54.23 9.15
C ILE A 715 -13.59 54.37 10.40
N ASP A 716 -14.34 55.46 10.52
CA ASP A 716 -15.18 55.74 11.68
C ASP A 716 -16.38 54.79 11.77
N SER A 717 -17.01 54.43 10.64
CA SER A 717 -18.10 53.43 10.63
C SER A 717 -17.59 52.01 10.93
N GLN A 718 -16.41 51.64 10.44
CA GLN A 718 -15.77 50.36 10.79
C GLN A 718 -15.34 50.34 12.25
N PHE A 719 -14.82 51.46 12.77
CA PHE A 719 -14.47 51.61 14.18
C PHE A 719 -15.72 51.53 15.06
N GLU A 720 -16.84 52.16 14.68
CA GLU A 720 -18.10 52.11 15.43
C GLU A 720 -18.67 50.67 15.48
N VAL A 721 -18.57 49.91 14.38
CA VAL A 721 -18.96 48.48 14.33
C VAL A 721 -18.04 47.62 15.18
N ILE A 722 -16.74 47.92 15.23
CA ILE A 722 -15.77 47.22 16.09
C ILE A 722 -16.04 47.54 17.56
N VAL A 723 -16.27 48.81 17.91
CA VAL A 723 -16.62 49.26 19.27
C VAL A 723 -17.94 48.64 19.74
N LYS A 724 -18.98 48.61 18.90
CA LYS A 724 -20.25 47.93 19.22
C LYS A 724 -20.05 46.44 19.49
N ARG A 725 -19.23 45.75 18.70
CA ARG A 725 -18.87 44.33 18.90
C ARG A 725 -18.03 44.09 20.16
N THR A 726 -17.27 45.09 20.60
CA THR A 726 -16.43 45.05 21.80
C THR A 726 -17.24 45.35 23.07
N LEU A 727 -18.32 46.12 22.94
CA LEU A 727 -19.26 46.45 24.03
C LEU A 727 -20.37 45.40 24.21
N GLU A 728 -20.52 44.45 23.27
CA GLU A 728 -21.43 43.31 23.44
C GLU A 728 -20.92 42.40 24.58
N PRO A 729 -21.74 42.11 25.61
CA PRO A 729 -21.34 41.23 26.69
C PRO A 729 -21.07 39.82 26.16
N TYR A 730 -19.87 39.31 26.43
CA TYR A 730 -19.42 37.99 26.02
C TYR A 730 -20.42 36.91 26.46
N LYS A 731 -21.07 36.27 25.48
CA LYS A 731 -21.84 35.05 25.68
C LYS A 731 -20.93 33.87 25.32
N PRO A 732 -20.48 33.04 26.28
CA PRO A 732 -19.76 31.83 25.93
C PRO A 732 -20.66 31.00 25.01
N PRO A 733 -20.12 30.47 23.89
CA PRO A 733 -20.87 29.52 23.08
C PRO A 733 -21.29 28.34 23.99
N PRO A 734 -22.48 27.75 23.78
CA PRO A 734 -22.88 26.60 24.56
C PRO A 734 -21.83 25.49 24.40
N GLU A 735 -21.22 25.06 25.52
CA GLU A 735 -20.38 23.88 25.54
C GLU A 735 -21.27 22.67 25.18
N ASP A 736 -21.10 22.14 23.97
CA ASP A 736 -21.74 20.88 23.59
C ASP A 736 -20.95 19.77 24.30
N ASP A 737 -21.41 19.35 25.48
CA ASP A 737 -20.84 18.28 26.32
C ASP A 737 -20.87 16.88 25.67
N LYS A 738 -21.18 16.80 24.37
CA LYS A 738 -21.14 15.54 23.64
C LYS A 738 -19.68 15.19 23.34
N PRO A 739 -19.23 13.96 23.63
CA PRO A 739 -17.89 13.53 23.28
C PRO A 739 -17.66 13.75 21.79
N SER A 740 -16.57 14.45 21.46
CA SER A 740 -16.20 14.68 20.07
C SER A 740 -15.75 13.36 19.44
N VAL A 741 -15.79 13.28 18.10
CA VAL A 741 -15.26 12.13 17.37
C VAL A 741 -13.76 11.88 17.69
N GLU A 742 -13.02 12.94 18.05
CA GLU A 742 -11.64 12.81 18.50
C GLU A 742 -11.52 12.17 19.89
N ASP A 743 -12.48 12.44 20.78
CA ASP A 743 -12.52 11.84 22.12
C ASP A 743 -12.84 10.36 22.04
N ASP A 744 -13.75 9.96 21.15
CA ASP A 744 -14.01 8.54 20.84
C ASP A 744 -12.73 7.82 20.35
N TYR A 745 -11.91 8.49 19.53
CA TYR A 745 -10.67 7.91 19.02
C TYR A 745 -9.61 7.77 20.11
N LYS A 746 -9.49 8.79 20.99
CA LYS A 746 -8.62 8.73 22.16
C LYS A 746 -9.10 7.65 23.15
N ALA A 747 -10.40 7.47 23.33
CA ALA A 747 -10.98 6.43 24.18
C ALA A 747 -10.70 5.03 23.63
N PHE A 748 -10.95 4.79 22.33
CA PHE A 748 -10.59 3.52 21.68
C PHE A 748 -9.10 3.21 21.83
N ARG A 749 -8.24 4.20 21.57
CA ARG A 749 -6.80 4.08 21.79
C ARG A 749 -6.51 3.65 23.22
N THR A 750 -7.07 4.33 24.22
CA THR A 750 -6.83 4.02 25.63
C THR A 750 -7.25 2.58 25.95
N GLN A 751 -8.42 2.12 25.48
CA GLN A 751 -8.87 0.74 25.67
C GLN A 751 -7.94 -0.29 24.99
N LEU A 752 -7.53 -0.01 23.75
CA LEU A 752 -6.64 -0.88 22.98
C LEU A 752 -5.26 -1.01 23.65
N ILE A 753 -4.62 0.12 23.99
CA ILE A 753 -3.31 0.14 24.65
C ILE A 753 -3.40 -0.52 26.01
N THR A 754 -4.45 -0.23 26.79
CA THR A 754 -4.65 -0.82 28.11
C THR A 754 -4.74 -2.34 28.00
N SER A 755 -5.56 -2.85 27.07
CA SER A 755 -5.67 -4.28 26.80
C SER A 755 -4.34 -4.89 26.34
N TRP A 756 -3.62 -4.18 25.46
CA TRP A 756 -2.33 -4.62 24.95
C TRP A 756 -1.25 -4.69 26.05
N ILE A 757 -1.15 -3.67 26.90
CA ILE A 757 -0.24 -3.64 28.04
C ILE A 757 -0.60 -4.77 29.02
N PHE A 758 -1.85 -4.86 29.46
CA PHE A 758 -2.24 -5.87 30.46
C PHE A 758 -2.08 -7.30 29.94
N THR A 759 -2.37 -7.57 28.67
CA THR A 759 -2.14 -8.91 28.09
C THR A 759 -0.67 -9.24 27.95
N ASN A 760 0.19 -8.28 27.58
CA ASN A 760 1.64 -8.47 27.56
C ASN A 760 2.20 -8.66 28.98
N CYS A 761 1.78 -7.85 29.96
CA CYS A 761 2.18 -8.01 31.36
C CYS A 761 1.70 -9.36 31.92
N LEU A 762 0.47 -9.78 31.61
CA LEU A 762 -0.05 -11.09 32.01
C LEU A 762 0.83 -12.22 31.44
N LEU A 763 1.21 -12.15 30.17
CA LEU A 763 2.12 -13.13 29.58
C LEU A 763 3.46 -13.16 30.33
N VAL A 764 4.06 -12.00 30.64
CA VAL A 764 5.30 -11.92 31.43
C VAL A 764 5.11 -12.59 32.79
N VAL A 765 4.04 -12.27 33.53
CA VAL A 765 3.76 -12.84 34.86
C VAL A 765 3.57 -14.35 34.80
N ILE A 766 2.80 -14.84 33.83
CA ILE A 766 2.59 -16.28 33.64
C ILE A 766 3.93 -16.97 33.41
N MET A 767 4.76 -16.42 32.51
CA MET A 767 6.05 -17.00 32.14
C MET A 767 7.12 -16.88 33.23
N THR A 768 7.04 -15.91 34.14
CA THR A 768 7.99 -15.77 35.25
C THR A 768 7.49 -16.37 36.57
N SER A 769 6.24 -16.87 36.61
CA SER A 769 5.68 -17.49 37.81
C SER A 769 6.33 -18.85 38.10
N ALA A 770 6.69 -19.09 39.37
CA ALA A 770 7.39 -20.30 39.82
C ALA A 770 6.60 -21.62 39.64
N ASN A 771 5.31 -21.55 39.28
CA ASN A 771 4.42 -22.71 39.11
C ASN A 771 4.24 -23.16 37.65
N PHE A 772 4.86 -22.49 36.69
CA PHE A 772 4.91 -22.98 35.31
C PHE A 772 6.05 -24.00 35.19
N ASP A 773 5.70 -25.29 35.30
CA ASP A 773 6.62 -26.43 35.26
C ASP A 773 7.68 -26.29 34.15
N ASN A 774 8.90 -26.76 34.45
CA ASN A 774 10.07 -26.81 33.57
C ASN A 774 9.82 -27.39 32.16
N GLN A 775 8.68 -28.07 31.93
CA GLN A 775 8.26 -28.63 30.64
C GLN A 775 7.57 -27.63 29.69
N VAL A 776 7.02 -26.51 30.16
CA VAL A 776 6.46 -25.47 29.26
C VAL A 776 7.53 -24.44 28.88
N TYR A 777 8.45 -24.15 29.81
CA TYR A 777 9.73 -23.48 29.51
C TYR A 777 10.46 -24.15 28.33
N PHE A 778 10.34 -25.48 28.22
CA PHE A 778 10.92 -26.31 27.16
C PHE A 778 10.34 -26.07 25.75
N PHE A 779 9.04 -25.81 25.63
CA PHE A 779 8.39 -25.53 24.34
C PHE A 779 8.49 -24.05 23.94
N TYR A 780 8.47 -23.14 24.91
CA TYR A 780 8.48 -21.71 24.67
C TYR A 780 9.88 -21.16 24.37
N HIS A 781 10.96 -21.65 24.97
CA HIS A 781 12.32 -21.15 24.74
C HIS A 781 12.80 -21.23 23.27
N PRO A 782 12.61 -22.35 22.54
CA PRO A 782 12.99 -22.41 21.14
C PRO A 782 12.08 -21.58 20.24
N LEU A 783 10.77 -21.54 20.51
CA LEU A 783 9.84 -20.66 19.80
C LEU A 783 10.17 -19.18 20.04
N LEU A 784 10.39 -18.75 21.29
CA LEU A 784 10.71 -17.35 21.63
C LEU A 784 11.99 -16.91 20.92
N THR A 785 13.03 -17.74 20.90
CA THR A 785 14.29 -17.39 20.22
C THR A 785 14.11 -17.41 18.69
N LEU A 786 13.42 -18.41 18.13
CA LEU A 786 13.06 -18.43 16.69
C LEU A 786 12.26 -17.19 16.28
N LEU A 787 11.39 -16.70 17.16
CA LEU A 787 10.29 -15.78 16.83
C LEU A 787 10.53 -14.33 17.27
N VAL A 788 11.49 -14.09 18.16
CA VAL A 788 11.97 -12.73 18.51
C VAL A 788 12.86 -12.16 17.39
N TRP A 789 13.41 -13.04 16.56
CA TRP A 789 14.31 -12.67 15.50
C TRP A 789 13.76 -12.92 14.11
N SER A 790 12.66 -13.68 13.93
CA SER A 790 11.79 -13.67 12.74
C SER A 790 10.93 -12.41 12.70
#